data_AF-A0A1H3BAL6-F1
#
_entry.id   AF-A0A1H3BAL6-F1
#
_cell.length_a   1.000
_cell.length_b   1.000
_cell.length_c   1.000
_cell.angle_alpha   90.00
_cell.angle_beta   90.00
_cell.angle_gamma   90.00
#
_symmetry.space_group_name_H-M   'P 1'
#
loop_
_entity.id
_entity.type
_entity.pdbx_description
1 polymer ?
#
loop_
_entity_poly.entity_id
_entity_poly.type
_entity_poly.pdbx_seq_one_letter_code
_entity_poly.pdbx_strand_id
1 'polypeptide(L)'
;MPGPTKTRAQGVLTDFDARLAADPHAPAVADDRSSRTYAQLDAESTGYANALRERGADREVVVAIVAERGPQYVAMVLGVLRAGAAFVPIEPSTPPHRARQMCATASARVLLVQPGHEAYAAELVEGAEPARALVAVSPAAVRTDAVAGFPAREPDGLAYVIFTSGSTGTPKGAMVTDGGMANHIAAKTLDLALGPADVIGFTAPLSFDISVWQALTALTTGGAVAVASPVNLAEPAALVAWVRRHGVTVLEIVPSFLAVVLDQLADDERLRAGLGTLRFLIATGEALPARLAQRWYECCPDIALLNAYGPTECSDDVTHHVVTEAECATRAWPPIGREIINTTVHVVDPQGHATPPGVEGELLVGGLGVGRGYIGDPVRTALAFVPDHLSAARGARLYRTGDRGSRASDGTIDYHGRRDRQVKVRGHRVELGDVEAELLRVPEVASAACVFSTGRLRAFVTLRTGSAEPDPADRILELVRASAPSYLVPHELTVLDRMPTGTSGKVDHQALDGHREARAAEAGASDEDTSLAAVRAMIAEVLGVPAVGADEDFFAAGGDSLSAMNAISLARKRFHADDASLREFLADPTPRRMLSVLKDARSASRPEHTELEPGALSSGQERLWFLEQLHPRKGAQLIRLGLTLRGDLDLDALQHALNAIVSRHEPLRTVFSQERGIPVGTVWPKAEVTLERVAGDVDLVSDLVDGSELSVRTEQPPLMRARLARIAPDHHLLTLLIHHLVADGWSLAVLRREIATYYQRWVDGEPDVPMPDSTFARYVGEERRWLGSSEAEECERYWTDQLDGAPPAIDLPLDRPRPARPDFTADHVVVELTAAETSALLRTARAMRATPFMAVMAALHVVLRDVTGTDDLVVGIDSINRSWPGSEDLIGTFVNQLPVRLAAPEAAPTFGALLEQARRQCVGAYENDRLPFHKIVAAVNPPRQAGRFPLFQVKVTHQSAWRTGVALPAIEVVPSEISEPVTDLDLMLDVSGESDRLRLELVYRREVLDRETAAAWLEAIGEVLRAGAADPDVAVPPGAQTDR
;
A
#
# COMPACT_ATOMS: atom_id res chain seq x y z
N MET A 1 24.76 -31.38 2.22
CA MET A 1 25.06 -32.11 0.97
C MET A 1 25.21 -31.07 -0.13
N PRO A 2 26.34 -30.95 -0.85
CA PRO A 2 26.42 -30.03 -1.98
C PRO A 2 25.50 -30.58 -3.09
N GLY A 3 24.43 -29.85 -3.40
CA GLY A 3 23.45 -30.22 -4.41
C GLY A 3 24.07 -30.22 -5.82
N PRO A 4 23.51 -31.02 -6.74
CA PRO A 4 24.09 -31.25 -8.07
C PRO A 4 24.03 -29.97 -8.92
N THR A 5 25.16 -29.57 -9.49
CA THR A 5 25.26 -28.61 -10.58
C THR A 5 24.51 -29.16 -11.79
N LYS A 6 23.23 -28.79 -11.95
CA LYS A 6 22.41 -29.18 -13.10
C LYS A 6 22.81 -28.32 -14.31
N THR A 7 23.42 -29.00 -15.29
CA THR A 7 23.67 -28.64 -16.69
C THR A 7 23.97 -27.16 -16.97
N ARG A 8 25.26 -26.83 -17.11
CA ARG A 8 25.72 -25.51 -17.58
C ARG A 8 25.24 -25.31 -19.03
N ALA A 9 24.43 -24.29 -19.29
CA ALA A 9 24.05 -23.88 -20.65
C ALA A 9 25.32 -23.62 -21.49
N GLN A 10 25.37 -24.11 -22.73
CA GLN A 10 26.56 -24.01 -23.59
C GLN A 10 26.69 -22.64 -24.28
N GLY A 11 25.64 -21.80 -24.18
CA GLY A 11 25.56 -20.44 -24.70
C GLY A 11 24.71 -20.35 -25.97
N VAL A 12 24.00 -19.23 -26.16
CA VAL A 12 23.01 -19.05 -27.25
C VAL A 12 23.60 -19.34 -28.63
N LEU A 13 24.81 -18.84 -28.93
CA LEU A 13 25.46 -19.06 -30.22
C LEU A 13 25.90 -20.51 -30.41
N THR A 14 26.39 -21.16 -29.35
CA THR A 14 26.78 -22.57 -29.40
C THR A 14 25.59 -23.46 -29.74
N ASP A 15 24.45 -23.21 -29.07
CA ASP A 15 23.22 -23.95 -29.32
C ASP A 15 22.67 -23.63 -30.71
N PHE A 16 22.69 -22.37 -31.15
CA PHE A 16 22.30 -21.98 -32.52
C PHE A 16 23.15 -22.68 -33.58
N ASP A 17 24.48 -22.66 -33.47
CA ASP A 17 25.40 -23.27 -34.42
C ASP A 17 25.18 -24.81 -34.49
N ALA A 18 24.83 -25.44 -33.36
CA ALA A 18 24.47 -26.86 -33.31
C ALA A 18 23.15 -27.14 -34.07
N ARG A 19 22.15 -26.25 -33.99
CA ARG A 19 20.89 -26.38 -34.75
C ARG A 19 21.09 -26.10 -36.24
N LEU A 20 21.88 -25.09 -36.58
CA LEU A 20 22.30 -24.79 -37.94
C LEU A 20 22.99 -25.98 -38.61
N ALA A 21 23.89 -26.67 -37.89
CA ALA A 21 24.57 -27.86 -38.41
C ALA A 21 23.62 -29.05 -38.59
N ALA A 22 22.55 -29.14 -37.80
CA ALA A 22 21.57 -30.22 -37.87
C ALA A 22 20.58 -30.04 -39.04
N ASP A 23 20.02 -28.84 -39.21
CA ASP A 23 19.14 -28.51 -40.34
C ASP A 23 19.31 -27.04 -40.78
N PRO A 24 20.18 -26.76 -41.77
CA PRO A 24 20.42 -25.40 -42.24
C PRO A 24 19.23 -24.79 -42.99
N HIS A 25 18.30 -25.61 -43.48
CA HIS A 25 17.16 -25.18 -44.29
C HIS A 25 15.86 -25.06 -43.49
N ALA A 26 15.87 -25.39 -42.19
CA ALA A 26 14.75 -25.18 -41.30
C ALA A 26 14.37 -23.68 -41.22
N PRO A 27 13.07 -23.35 -41.07
CA PRO A 27 12.62 -21.99 -40.79
C PRO A 27 13.19 -21.51 -39.43
N ALA A 28 13.82 -20.33 -39.41
CA ALA A 28 14.39 -19.76 -38.20
C ALA A 28 13.57 -18.57 -37.67
N VAL A 29 13.25 -17.61 -38.55
CA VAL A 29 12.47 -16.42 -38.18
C VAL A 29 11.64 -15.92 -39.36
N ALA A 30 10.41 -15.52 -39.12
CA ALA A 30 9.50 -15.02 -40.15
C ALA A 30 8.59 -13.90 -39.64
N ASP A 31 8.28 -12.95 -40.51
CA ASP A 31 7.16 -12.02 -40.37
C ASP A 31 6.15 -12.23 -41.53
N ASP A 32 5.13 -11.37 -41.63
CA ASP A 32 4.14 -11.45 -42.72
C ASP A 32 4.71 -11.12 -44.11
N ARG A 33 5.92 -10.57 -44.20
CA ARG A 33 6.53 -10.08 -45.45
C ARG A 33 7.66 -10.98 -45.93
N SER A 34 8.36 -11.66 -45.01
CA SER A 34 9.66 -12.24 -45.28
C SER A 34 10.06 -13.27 -44.22
N SER A 35 10.81 -14.30 -44.62
CA SER A 35 11.27 -15.38 -43.73
C SER A 35 12.73 -15.73 -43.99
N ARG A 36 13.44 -16.21 -42.97
CA ARG A 36 14.85 -16.63 -42.99
C ARG A 36 14.93 -18.06 -42.50
N THR A 37 15.71 -18.87 -43.20
CA THR A 37 16.20 -20.15 -42.72
C THR A 37 17.38 -19.97 -41.77
N TYR A 38 17.75 -21.00 -41.03
CA TYR A 38 18.95 -20.97 -40.16
C TYR A 38 20.20 -20.56 -40.94
N ALA A 39 20.43 -21.10 -42.14
CA ALA A 39 21.58 -20.74 -42.97
C ALA A 39 21.57 -19.28 -43.46
N GLN A 40 20.39 -18.74 -43.79
CA GLN A 40 20.28 -17.33 -44.18
C GLN A 40 20.54 -16.40 -43.01
N LEU A 41 19.99 -16.75 -41.84
CA LEU A 41 20.19 -15.99 -40.60
C LEU A 41 21.66 -16.02 -40.15
N ASP A 42 22.33 -17.16 -40.30
CA ASP A 42 23.76 -17.29 -40.03
C ASP A 42 24.61 -16.44 -40.97
N ALA A 43 24.33 -16.48 -42.28
CA ALA A 43 25.05 -15.68 -43.26
C ALA A 43 24.89 -14.17 -43.00
N GLU A 44 23.67 -13.70 -42.71
CA GLU A 44 23.40 -12.30 -42.38
C GLU A 44 24.10 -11.89 -41.07
N SER A 45 23.95 -12.68 -40.00
CA SER A 45 24.56 -12.39 -38.69
C SER A 45 26.10 -12.41 -38.73
N THR A 46 26.70 -13.36 -39.44
CA THR A 46 28.15 -13.40 -39.69
C THR A 46 28.64 -12.16 -40.41
N GLY A 47 27.88 -11.72 -41.40
CA GLY A 47 28.15 -10.49 -42.12
C GLY A 47 28.12 -9.24 -41.24
N TYR A 48 27.12 -9.11 -40.37
CA TYR A 48 27.08 -8.03 -39.37
C TYR A 48 28.26 -8.12 -38.39
N ALA A 49 28.57 -9.32 -37.89
CA ALA A 49 29.67 -9.52 -36.96
C ALA A 49 31.02 -9.06 -37.54
N ASN A 50 31.30 -9.37 -38.80
CA ASN A 50 32.50 -8.92 -39.51
C ASN A 50 32.56 -7.38 -39.58
N ALA A 51 31.48 -6.75 -40.04
CA ALA A 51 31.42 -5.29 -40.20
C ALA A 51 31.55 -4.55 -38.86
N LEU A 52 31.03 -5.14 -37.77
CA LEU A 52 31.15 -4.62 -36.41
C LEU A 52 32.59 -4.73 -35.89
N ARG A 53 33.26 -5.86 -36.09
CA ARG A 53 34.66 -6.08 -35.66
C ARG A 53 35.64 -5.15 -36.38
N GLU A 54 35.44 -4.90 -37.68
CA GLU A 54 36.22 -3.89 -38.43
C GLU A 54 36.12 -2.48 -37.82
N ARG A 55 35.05 -2.20 -37.08
CA ARG A 55 34.79 -0.91 -36.41
C ARG A 55 35.07 -0.95 -34.91
N GLY A 56 35.77 -1.99 -34.45
CA GLY A 56 36.23 -2.11 -33.06
C GLY A 56 35.15 -2.58 -32.08
N ALA A 57 34.03 -3.16 -32.55
CA ALA A 57 33.13 -3.87 -31.67
C ALA A 57 33.79 -5.20 -31.23
N ASP A 58 34.05 -5.30 -29.93
CA ASP A 58 34.64 -6.48 -29.29
C ASP A 58 34.05 -6.62 -27.88
N ARG A 59 34.62 -7.50 -27.05
CA ARG A 59 34.20 -7.72 -25.66
C ARG A 59 34.02 -6.40 -24.91
N GLU A 60 32.95 -6.32 -24.13
CA GLU A 60 32.59 -5.15 -23.31
C GLU A 60 32.22 -3.87 -24.08
N VAL A 61 32.29 -3.89 -25.41
CA VAL A 61 31.79 -2.79 -26.24
C VAL A 61 30.28 -2.90 -26.38
N VAL A 62 29.57 -1.81 -26.09
CA VAL A 62 28.14 -1.71 -26.32
C VAL A 62 27.88 -1.16 -27.73
N VAL A 63 27.13 -1.92 -28.52
CA VAL A 63 26.63 -1.56 -29.86
C VAL A 63 25.18 -1.14 -29.73
N ALA A 64 24.85 0.08 -30.15
CA ALA A 64 23.47 0.51 -30.27
C ALA A 64 22.86 -0.06 -31.55
N ILE A 65 21.78 -0.83 -31.42
CA ILE A 65 21.04 -1.39 -32.57
C ILE A 65 19.82 -0.52 -32.83
N VAL A 66 19.81 0.20 -33.96
CA VAL A 66 18.65 0.97 -34.41
C VAL A 66 17.85 0.13 -35.41
N ALA A 67 16.72 -0.42 -34.96
CA ALA A 67 15.89 -1.29 -35.78
C ALA A 67 14.46 -1.37 -35.25
N GLU A 68 13.54 -1.74 -36.13
CA GLU A 68 12.21 -2.22 -35.78
C GLU A 68 12.24 -3.73 -35.54
N ARG A 69 11.23 -4.24 -34.84
CA ARG A 69 11.07 -5.68 -34.65
C ARG A 69 10.86 -6.38 -36.01
N GLY A 70 11.72 -7.34 -36.33
CA GLY A 70 11.69 -8.06 -37.61
C GLY A 70 12.76 -9.14 -37.71
N PRO A 71 12.72 -10.01 -38.75
CA PRO A 71 13.76 -10.99 -39.03
C PRO A 71 15.17 -10.39 -39.07
N GLN A 72 15.30 -9.17 -39.61
CA GLN A 72 16.58 -8.48 -39.72
C GLN A 72 17.14 -8.05 -38.36
N TYR A 73 16.30 -7.62 -37.42
CA TYR A 73 16.74 -7.29 -36.07
C TYR A 73 17.32 -8.53 -35.36
N VAL A 74 16.71 -9.71 -35.53
CA VAL A 74 17.24 -10.97 -34.99
C VAL A 74 18.63 -11.27 -35.55
N ALA A 75 18.81 -11.09 -36.86
CA ALA A 75 20.12 -11.24 -37.49
C ALA A 75 21.17 -10.25 -36.94
N MET A 76 20.77 -8.99 -36.71
CA MET A 76 21.61 -7.94 -36.13
C MET A 76 22.03 -8.27 -34.70
N VAL A 77 21.11 -8.74 -33.85
CA VAL A 77 21.39 -9.18 -32.48
C VAL A 77 22.40 -10.35 -32.48
N LEU A 78 22.15 -11.39 -33.28
CA LEU A 78 23.09 -12.50 -33.42
C LEU A 78 24.46 -12.03 -33.91
N GLY A 79 24.50 -11.07 -34.83
CA GLY A 79 25.74 -10.47 -35.32
C GLY A 79 26.54 -9.73 -34.25
N VAL A 80 25.87 -8.96 -33.38
CA VAL A 80 26.53 -8.30 -32.23
C VAL A 80 27.05 -9.33 -31.23
N LEU A 81 26.24 -10.34 -30.91
CA LEU A 81 26.67 -11.42 -30.01
C LEU A 81 27.88 -12.15 -30.59
N ARG A 82 27.84 -12.52 -31.89
CA ARG A 82 28.91 -13.22 -32.61
C ARG A 82 30.19 -12.38 -32.73
N ALA A 83 30.07 -11.05 -32.82
CA ALA A 83 31.23 -10.15 -32.76
C ALA A 83 31.97 -10.18 -31.41
N GLY A 84 31.30 -10.65 -30.34
CA GLY A 84 31.79 -10.65 -28.95
C GLY A 84 31.31 -9.45 -28.13
N ALA A 85 30.53 -8.55 -28.73
CA ALA A 85 30.06 -7.32 -28.12
C ALA A 85 28.72 -7.49 -27.37
N ALA A 86 28.28 -6.44 -26.69
CA ALA A 86 26.96 -6.32 -26.09
C ALA A 86 26.07 -5.38 -26.91
N PHE A 87 24.75 -5.52 -26.84
CA PHE A 87 23.84 -4.60 -27.53
C PHE A 87 22.97 -3.76 -26.59
N VAL A 88 22.60 -2.58 -27.05
CA VAL A 88 21.45 -1.80 -26.53
C VAL A 88 20.48 -1.57 -27.68
N PRO A 89 19.23 -2.06 -27.60
CA PRO A 89 18.24 -1.84 -28.65
C PRO A 89 17.66 -0.43 -28.58
N ILE A 90 17.46 0.19 -29.75
CA ILE A 90 16.84 1.50 -29.93
C ILE A 90 15.83 1.38 -31.08
N GLU A 91 14.56 1.51 -30.77
CA GLU A 91 13.52 1.57 -31.81
C GLU A 91 13.58 2.94 -32.50
N PRO A 92 13.42 3.03 -33.83
CA PRO A 92 13.34 4.32 -34.55
C PRO A 92 12.20 5.23 -34.08
N SER A 93 11.17 4.66 -33.42
CA SER A 93 10.11 5.39 -32.73
C SER A 93 10.61 6.11 -31.46
N THR A 94 11.77 5.74 -30.93
CA THR A 94 12.43 6.41 -29.80
C THR A 94 12.92 7.77 -30.27
N PRO A 95 12.64 8.86 -29.57
CA PRO A 95 13.04 10.15 -30.11
C PRO A 95 14.55 10.41 -30.05
N PRO A 96 15.12 11.10 -31.06
CA PRO A 96 16.57 11.14 -31.26
C PRO A 96 17.38 11.63 -30.06
N HIS A 97 16.89 12.65 -29.35
CA HIS A 97 17.59 13.18 -28.18
C HIS A 97 17.70 12.16 -27.04
N ARG A 98 16.68 11.33 -26.85
CA ARG A 98 16.66 10.28 -25.83
C ARG A 98 17.50 9.09 -26.25
N ALA A 99 17.43 8.69 -27.53
CA ALA A 99 18.33 7.70 -28.07
C ALA A 99 19.81 8.12 -27.92
N ARG A 100 20.13 9.40 -28.12
CA ARG A 100 21.46 9.96 -27.81
C ARG A 100 21.80 9.83 -26.33
N GLN A 101 20.86 10.11 -25.41
CA GLN A 101 21.06 9.93 -23.97
C GLN A 101 21.31 8.46 -23.59
N MET A 102 20.56 7.52 -24.18
CA MET A 102 20.74 6.08 -24.00
C MET A 102 22.12 5.64 -24.49
N CYS A 103 22.50 6.03 -25.72
CA CYS A 103 23.83 5.78 -26.27
C CYS A 103 24.93 6.36 -25.38
N ALA A 104 24.77 7.60 -24.91
CA ALA A 104 25.72 8.28 -24.06
C ALA A 104 25.86 7.61 -22.68
N THR A 105 24.76 7.16 -22.09
CA THR A 105 24.74 6.49 -20.77
C THR A 105 25.34 5.09 -20.89
N ALA A 106 24.99 4.36 -21.94
CA ALA A 106 25.53 3.04 -22.23
C ALA A 106 26.98 3.08 -22.76
N SER A 107 27.55 4.28 -22.96
CA SER A 107 28.86 4.48 -23.60
C SER A 107 28.98 3.74 -24.94
N ALA A 108 27.88 3.68 -25.69
CA ALA A 108 27.83 3.02 -26.99
C ALA A 108 28.77 3.73 -27.97
N ARG A 109 29.58 2.96 -28.70
CA ARG A 109 30.57 3.49 -29.66
C ARG A 109 30.24 3.19 -31.12
N VAL A 110 29.41 2.18 -31.35
CA VAL A 110 29.04 1.69 -32.68
C VAL A 110 27.52 1.69 -32.78
N LEU A 111 27.02 2.16 -33.92
CA LEU A 111 25.60 2.16 -34.25
C LEU A 111 25.37 1.18 -35.40
N LEU A 112 24.64 0.10 -35.15
CA LEU A 112 24.21 -0.83 -36.19
C LEU A 112 22.79 -0.46 -36.59
N VAL A 113 22.60 -0.08 -37.86
CA VAL A 113 21.36 0.56 -38.31
C VAL A 113 20.65 -0.32 -39.33
N GLN A 114 19.37 -0.60 -39.10
CA GLN A 114 18.54 -1.30 -40.08
C GLN A 114 18.35 -0.42 -41.33
N PRO A 115 18.36 -1.00 -42.55
CA PRO A 115 18.18 -0.24 -43.79
C PRO A 115 16.81 0.45 -43.80
N GLY A 116 16.78 1.70 -44.28
CA GLY A 116 15.59 2.55 -44.23
C GLY A 116 15.54 3.51 -43.04
N HIS A 117 16.44 3.35 -42.06
CA HIS A 117 16.56 4.26 -40.91
C HIS A 117 17.86 5.08 -40.90
N GLU A 118 18.51 5.24 -42.06
CA GLU A 118 19.77 5.97 -42.20
C GLU A 118 19.64 7.44 -41.80
N ALA A 119 18.50 8.09 -42.10
CA ALA A 119 18.25 9.48 -41.73
C ALA A 119 18.20 9.67 -40.20
N TYR A 120 17.51 8.76 -39.50
CA TYR A 120 17.46 8.76 -38.04
C TYR A 120 18.85 8.54 -37.44
N ALA A 121 19.62 7.60 -37.99
CA ALA A 121 21.00 7.36 -37.58
C ALA A 121 21.92 8.57 -37.82
N ALA A 122 21.78 9.27 -38.95
CA ALA A 122 22.53 10.49 -39.22
C ALA A 122 22.26 11.56 -38.16
N GLU A 123 20.99 11.73 -37.75
CA GLU A 123 20.63 12.68 -36.68
C GLU A 123 21.25 12.29 -35.32
N LEU A 124 21.34 11.00 -35.01
CA LEU A 124 22.03 10.53 -33.80
C LEU A 124 23.53 10.83 -33.84
N VAL A 125 24.17 10.66 -34.99
CA VAL A 125 25.60 10.89 -35.20
C VAL A 125 25.93 12.39 -35.18
N GLU A 126 25.16 13.23 -35.87
CA GLU A 126 25.37 14.68 -35.93
C GLU A 126 25.22 15.35 -34.56
N GLY A 127 24.28 14.87 -33.74
CA GLY A 127 24.07 15.36 -32.38
C GLY A 127 24.97 14.74 -31.32
N ALA A 128 25.90 13.85 -31.68
CA ALA A 128 26.81 13.21 -30.74
C ALA A 128 28.02 14.10 -30.41
N GLU A 129 28.42 14.12 -29.14
CA GLU A 129 29.62 14.84 -28.71
C GLU A 129 30.88 14.33 -29.44
N PRO A 130 31.80 15.20 -29.89
CA PRO A 130 32.97 14.81 -30.69
C PRO A 130 33.86 13.72 -30.07
N ALA A 131 33.91 13.65 -28.73
CA ALA A 131 34.66 12.64 -27.98
C ALA A 131 34.00 11.24 -27.97
N ARG A 132 32.76 11.12 -28.50
CA ARG A 132 31.90 9.93 -28.48
C ARG A 132 31.27 9.67 -29.86
N ALA A 133 31.98 10.00 -30.94
CA ALA A 133 31.50 9.82 -32.31
C ALA A 133 30.99 8.39 -32.54
N LEU A 134 29.69 8.27 -32.85
CA LEU A 134 29.05 7.00 -33.20
C LEU A 134 29.44 6.62 -34.63
N VAL A 135 29.94 5.40 -34.82
CA VAL A 135 30.22 4.88 -36.17
C VAL A 135 29.04 4.06 -36.65
N ALA A 136 28.33 4.57 -37.67
CA ALA A 136 27.23 3.86 -38.30
C ALA A 136 27.74 2.71 -39.19
N VAL A 137 27.13 1.54 -39.04
CA VAL A 137 27.35 0.37 -39.89
C VAL A 137 26.08 0.14 -40.71
N SER A 138 26.17 0.35 -42.02
CA SER A 138 25.07 0.00 -42.93
C SER A 138 25.17 -1.48 -43.33
N PRO A 139 24.05 -2.22 -43.30
CA PRO A 139 23.94 -3.59 -43.81
C PRO A 139 24.37 -3.76 -45.27
N ALA A 140 24.36 -2.70 -46.07
CA ALA A 140 24.83 -2.73 -47.46
C ALA A 140 26.36 -2.88 -47.59
N ALA A 141 27.12 -2.66 -46.51
CA ALA A 141 28.59 -2.81 -46.48
C ALA A 141 29.05 -4.23 -46.07
N VAL A 142 28.11 -5.16 -45.88
CA VAL A 142 28.35 -6.49 -45.32
C VAL A 142 28.93 -7.43 -46.38
N ARG A 143 30.14 -7.95 -46.12
CA ARG A 143 30.71 -9.08 -46.88
C ARG A 143 30.30 -10.39 -46.21
N THR A 144 29.72 -11.31 -46.97
CA THR A 144 29.36 -12.67 -46.53
C THR A 144 30.51 -13.67 -46.65
N ASP A 145 31.70 -13.22 -47.05
CA ASP A 145 32.89 -14.06 -47.12
C ASP A 145 33.26 -14.57 -45.72
N ALA A 146 33.52 -15.87 -45.58
CA ALA A 146 33.87 -16.47 -44.31
C ALA A 146 35.21 -15.92 -43.80
N VAL A 147 35.20 -15.29 -42.62
CA VAL A 147 36.41 -14.98 -41.86
C VAL A 147 36.39 -15.83 -40.60
N ALA A 148 37.43 -16.64 -40.41
CA ALA A 148 37.54 -17.53 -39.27
C ALA A 148 37.91 -16.78 -37.98
N GLY A 149 37.31 -17.18 -36.85
CA GLY A 149 37.80 -16.88 -35.51
C GLY A 149 37.07 -15.79 -34.72
N PHE A 150 35.74 -15.91 -34.56
CA PHE A 150 35.02 -15.10 -33.56
C PHE A 150 35.45 -15.49 -32.13
N PRO A 151 35.57 -14.53 -31.20
CA PRO A 151 35.97 -14.82 -29.83
C PRO A 151 34.89 -15.63 -29.11
N ALA A 152 35.31 -16.57 -28.28
CA ALA A 152 34.39 -17.25 -27.37
C ALA A 152 33.80 -16.23 -26.38
N ARG A 153 32.49 -16.32 -26.16
CA ARG A 153 31.80 -15.48 -25.16
C ARG A 153 32.06 -16.05 -23.77
N GLU A 154 32.32 -15.16 -22.81
CA GLU A 154 32.48 -15.53 -21.41
C GLU A 154 31.12 -15.41 -20.71
N PRO A 155 30.75 -16.34 -19.80
CA PRO A 155 29.50 -16.26 -19.06
C PRO A 155 29.33 -14.95 -18.30
N ASP A 156 30.41 -14.39 -17.75
CA ASP A 156 30.35 -13.13 -17.02
C ASP A 156 30.34 -11.91 -17.95
N GLY A 157 30.65 -12.10 -19.25
CA GLY A 157 30.68 -11.07 -20.31
C GLY A 157 29.34 -10.37 -20.49
N LEU A 158 29.35 -9.10 -20.89
CA LEU A 158 28.10 -8.35 -21.13
C LEU A 158 27.39 -8.87 -22.40
N ALA A 159 26.10 -9.18 -22.30
CA ALA A 159 25.25 -9.57 -23.43
C ALA A 159 24.43 -8.40 -23.95
N TYR A 160 23.73 -7.71 -23.05
CA TYR A 160 22.92 -6.57 -23.41
C TYR A 160 22.74 -5.58 -22.27
N VAL A 161 22.30 -4.38 -22.64
CA VAL A 161 21.86 -3.34 -21.72
C VAL A 161 20.43 -2.95 -22.07
N ILE A 162 19.51 -3.11 -21.12
CA ILE A 162 18.12 -2.67 -21.24
C ILE A 162 17.88 -1.51 -20.26
N PHE A 163 17.29 -0.43 -20.75
CA PHE A 163 17.00 0.75 -19.95
C PHE A 163 15.64 0.63 -19.27
N THR A 164 15.62 0.86 -17.95
CA THR A 164 14.42 0.96 -17.12
C THR A 164 14.28 2.38 -16.56
N SER A 165 13.11 2.74 -16.03
CA SER A 165 12.89 4.05 -15.40
C SER A 165 13.74 4.24 -14.13
N GLY A 166 14.20 5.46 -13.88
CA GLY A 166 15.00 5.80 -12.71
C GLY A 166 14.28 6.78 -11.80
N SER A 167 14.44 6.67 -10.48
CA SER A 167 13.78 7.55 -9.48
C SER A 167 14.07 9.05 -9.61
N THR A 168 14.93 9.46 -10.56
CA THR A 168 15.44 10.82 -10.76
C THR A 168 15.17 11.38 -12.16
N GLY A 169 14.29 10.79 -12.99
CA GLY A 169 14.05 11.29 -14.35
C GLY A 169 15.02 10.73 -15.41
N THR A 170 16.07 10.02 -15.00
CA THR A 170 17.17 9.56 -15.87
C THR A 170 17.11 8.04 -16.06
N PRO A 171 17.02 7.53 -17.30
CA PRO A 171 16.97 6.09 -17.58
C PRO A 171 18.17 5.34 -17.00
N LYS A 172 17.94 4.21 -16.34
CA LYS A 172 19.01 3.35 -15.78
C LYS A 172 19.19 2.10 -16.65
N GLY A 173 20.38 1.88 -17.18
CA GLY A 173 20.68 0.73 -18.05
C GLY A 173 21.11 -0.49 -17.23
N ALA A 174 20.26 -1.52 -17.10
CA ALA A 174 20.58 -2.77 -16.44
C ALA A 174 21.53 -3.60 -17.32
N MET A 175 22.68 -4.00 -16.76
CA MET A 175 23.71 -4.76 -17.45
C MET A 175 23.51 -6.26 -17.25
N VAL A 176 23.05 -6.96 -18.28
CA VAL A 176 22.81 -8.41 -18.25
C VAL A 176 23.98 -9.17 -18.87
N THR A 177 24.39 -10.25 -18.20
CA THR A 177 25.52 -11.09 -18.62
C THR A 177 25.08 -12.17 -19.63
N ASP A 178 26.05 -12.69 -20.38
CA ASP A 178 25.85 -13.79 -21.31
C ASP A 178 25.35 -15.06 -20.61
N GLY A 179 25.91 -15.34 -19.44
CA GLY A 179 25.50 -16.45 -18.59
C GLY A 179 24.09 -16.30 -18.04
N GLY A 180 23.70 -15.10 -17.62
CA GLY A 180 22.33 -14.82 -17.16
C GLY A 180 21.30 -14.99 -18.27
N MET A 181 21.57 -14.40 -19.44
CA MET A 181 20.74 -14.55 -20.65
C MET A 181 20.61 -16.03 -21.08
N ALA A 182 21.74 -16.74 -21.19
CA ALA A 182 21.73 -18.15 -21.59
C ALA A 182 21.03 -19.05 -20.57
N ASN A 183 21.16 -18.74 -19.27
CA ASN A 183 20.49 -19.47 -18.21
C ASN A 183 18.96 -19.35 -18.30
N HIS A 184 18.45 -18.13 -18.49
CA HIS A 184 17.02 -17.89 -18.66
C HIS A 184 16.45 -18.65 -19.87
N ILE A 185 17.11 -18.56 -21.03
CA ILE A 185 16.71 -19.28 -22.24
C ILE A 185 16.71 -20.79 -22.02
N ALA A 186 17.74 -21.33 -21.35
CA ALA A 186 17.83 -22.74 -21.03
C ALA A 186 16.73 -23.17 -20.04
N ALA A 187 16.41 -22.35 -19.05
CA ALA A 187 15.34 -22.62 -18.10
C ALA A 187 13.98 -22.75 -18.79
N LYS A 188 13.56 -21.72 -19.54
CA LYS A 188 12.29 -21.76 -20.29
C LYS A 188 12.24 -22.95 -21.26
N THR A 189 13.35 -23.25 -21.93
CA THR A 189 13.44 -24.41 -22.83
C THR A 189 13.19 -25.74 -22.13
N LEU A 190 13.81 -25.93 -20.95
CA LEU A 190 13.68 -27.16 -20.18
C LEU A 190 12.29 -27.29 -19.56
N ASP A 191 11.80 -26.22 -18.93
CA ASP A 191 10.56 -26.24 -18.17
C ASP A 191 9.30 -26.33 -19.07
N LEU A 192 9.38 -25.76 -20.29
CA LEU A 192 8.31 -25.86 -21.29
C LEU A 192 8.51 -27.02 -22.29
N ALA A 193 9.62 -27.75 -22.17
CA ALA A 193 10.03 -28.80 -23.12
C ALA A 193 9.96 -28.32 -24.59
N LEU A 194 10.62 -27.20 -24.87
CA LEU A 194 10.64 -26.59 -26.21
C LEU A 194 11.54 -27.39 -27.17
N GLY A 195 11.12 -27.50 -28.43
CA GLY A 195 11.85 -28.22 -29.46
C GLY A 195 11.66 -27.67 -30.88
N PRO A 196 12.11 -28.41 -31.92
CA PRO A 196 12.06 -27.95 -33.30
C PRO A 196 10.65 -27.70 -33.87
N ALA A 197 9.61 -28.23 -33.23
CA ALA A 197 8.22 -28.02 -33.63
C ALA A 197 7.62 -26.73 -33.06
N ASP A 198 8.32 -26.06 -32.13
CA ASP A 198 7.78 -24.89 -31.44
C ASP A 198 8.03 -23.60 -32.22
N VAL A 199 7.03 -22.73 -32.17
CA VAL A 199 7.05 -21.39 -32.76
C VAL A 199 6.80 -20.37 -31.65
N ILE A 200 7.81 -19.57 -31.34
CA ILE A 200 7.73 -18.53 -30.31
C ILE A 200 7.25 -17.23 -30.95
N GLY A 201 6.21 -16.64 -30.37
CA GLY A 201 5.69 -15.35 -30.81
C GLY A 201 6.53 -14.19 -30.28
N PHE A 202 7.12 -13.42 -31.18
CA PHE A 202 7.86 -12.20 -30.88
C PHE A 202 6.95 -10.98 -30.99
N THR A 203 6.44 -10.55 -29.83
CA THR A 203 5.41 -9.52 -29.64
C THR A 203 5.90 -8.34 -28.80
N ALA A 204 6.95 -8.53 -27.99
CA ALA A 204 7.45 -7.51 -27.09
C ALA A 204 8.17 -6.37 -27.84
N PRO A 205 8.04 -5.12 -27.36
CA PRO A 205 8.88 -4.00 -27.80
C PRO A 205 10.36 -4.27 -27.53
N LEU A 206 11.26 -3.74 -28.36
CA LEU A 206 12.69 -4.02 -28.24
C LEU A 206 13.33 -3.43 -26.98
N SER A 207 12.66 -2.46 -26.34
CA SER A 207 13.09 -1.86 -25.07
C SER A 207 12.93 -2.78 -23.85
N PHE A 208 12.49 -4.03 -24.04
CA PHE A 208 12.34 -5.03 -23.00
C PHE A 208 13.28 -6.21 -23.17
N ASP A 209 13.72 -6.75 -22.04
CA ASP A 209 14.34 -8.07 -21.94
C ASP A 209 13.43 -9.21 -22.41
N ILE A 210 12.11 -9.09 -22.29
CA ILE A 210 11.13 -10.01 -22.91
C ILE A 210 11.44 -10.21 -24.41
N SER A 211 11.82 -9.13 -25.12
CA SER A 211 12.15 -9.21 -26.56
C SER A 211 13.37 -10.10 -26.83
N VAL A 212 14.30 -10.20 -25.88
CA VAL A 212 15.55 -10.94 -26.05
C VAL A 212 15.27 -12.44 -26.06
N TRP A 213 14.50 -12.96 -25.10
CA TRP A 213 14.20 -14.39 -25.10
C TRP A 213 13.24 -14.75 -26.25
N GLN A 214 12.25 -13.90 -26.57
CA GLN A 214 11.36 -14.13 -27.71
C GLN A 214 12.11 -14.17 -29.05
N ALA A 215 13.16 -13.37 -29.21
CA ALA A 215 13.99 -13.34 -30.41
C ALA A 215 14.97 -14.53 -30.53
N LEU A 216 15.42 -15.10 -29.40
CA LEU A 216 16.57 -16.02 -29.40
C LEU A 216 16.23 -17.47 -29.01
N THR A 217 15.18 -17.71 -28.22
CA THR A 217 14.97 -19.01 -27.58
C THR A 217 14.71 -20.14 -28.57
N ALA A 218 13.81 -19.92 -29.54
CA ALA A 218 13.49 -20.93 -30.56
C ALA A 218 14.72 -21.34 -31.39
N LEU A 219 15.66 -20.40 -31.56
CA LEU A 219 16.90 -20.60 -32.32
C LEU A 219 17.87 -21.57 -31.63
N THR A 220 17.75 -21.75 -30.31
CA THR A 220 18.58 -22.70 -29.54
C THR A 220 18.03 -24.13 -29.58
N THR A 221 16.75 -24.30 -29.92
CA THR A 221 16.03 -25.58 -29.90
C THR A 221 15.77 -26.15 -31.30
N GLY A 222 16.01 -25.37 -32.36
CA GLY A 222 15.72 -25.74 -33.74
C GLY A 222 14.31 -25.34 -34.18
N GLY A 223 13.58 -24.60 -33.34
CA GLY A 223 12.26 -24.06 -33.65
C GLY A 223 12.31 -22.77 -34.46
N ALA A 224 11.19 -22.06 -34.55
CA ALA A 224 11.09 -20.81 -35.30
C ALA A 224 10.58 -19.63 -34.45
N VAL A 225 10.96 -18.42 -34.82
CA VAL A 225 10.43 -17.17 -34.26
C VAL A 225 9.42 -16.57 -35.24
N ALA A 226 8.18 -16.39 -34.80
CA ALA A 226 7.17 -15.64 -35.55
C ALA A 226 7.14 -14.20 -35.05
N VAL A 227 7.36 -13.22 -35.93
CA VAL A 227 7.39 -11.81 -35.58
C VAL A 227 6.04 -11.15 -35.84
N ALA A 228 5.47 -10.54 -34.80
CA ALA A 228 4.24 -9.77 -34.92
C ALA A 228 4.54 -8.35 -35.41
N SER A 229 3.79 -7.84 -36.39
CA SER A 229 3.84 -6.42 -36.76
C SER A 229 2.99 -5.57 -35.80
N PRO A 230 3.17 -4.23 -35.77
CA PRO A 230 2.27 -3.35 -35.02
C PRO A 230 0.79 -3.53 -35.39
N VAL A 231 0.50 -3.83 -36.66
CA VAL A 231 -0.88 -4.10 -37.14
C VAL A 231 -1.44 -5.37 -36.50
N ASN A 232 -0.61 -6.40 -36.32
CA ASN A 232 -1.04 -7.65 -35.68
C ASN A 232 -1.35 -7.45 -34.19
N LEU A 233 -0.71 -6.48 -33.54
CA LEU A 233 -0.91 -6.17 -32.12
C LEU A 233 -1.99 -5.10 -31.86
N ALA A 234 -2.46 -4.42 -32.91
CA ALA A 234 -3.40 -3.31 -32.76
C ALA A 234 -4.78 -3.75 -32.28
N GLU A 235 -5.23 -4.94 -32.68
CA GLU A 235 -6.52 -5.50 -32.29
C GLU A 235 -6.41 -7.01 -32.01
N PRO A 236 -7.15 -7.55 -31.02
CA PRO A 236 -7.11 -8.97 -30.68
C PRO A 236 -7.42 -9.91 -31.85
N ALA A 237 -8.36 -9.54 -32.72
CA ALA A 237 -8.70 -10.36 -33.88
C ALA A 237 -7.52 -10.52 -34.86
N ALA A 238 -6.73 -9.47 -35.06
CA ALA A 238 -5.53 -9.50 -35.89
C ALA A 238 -4.43 -10.36 -35.26
N LEU A 239 -4.27 -10.29 -33.94
CA LEU A 239 -3.31 -11.11 -33.19
C LEU A 239 -3.64 -12.59 -33.34
N VAL A 240 -4.89 -12.97 -33.11
CA VAL A 240 -5.36 -14.36 -33.22
C VAL A 240 -5.19 -14.88 -34.65
N ALA A 241 -5.54 -14.08 -35.66
CA ALA A 241 -5.35 -14.45 -37.05
C ALA A 241 -3.86 -14.67 -37.39
N TRP A 242 -2.99 -13.85 -36.81
CA TRP A 242 -1.54 -13.98 -36.92
C TRP A 242 -1.01 -15.22 -36.20
N VAL A 243 -1.46 -15.50 -34.97
CA VAL A 243 -1.13 -16.72 -34.20
C VAL A 243 -1.42 -17.96 -35.04
N ARG A 244 -2.63 -18.03 -35.61
CA ARG A 244 -3.05 -19.14 -36.47
C ARG A 244 -2.19 -19.24 -37.74
N ARG A 245 -1.93 -18.11 -38.40
CA ARG A 245 -1.20 -18.07 -39.68
C ARG A 245 0.23 -18.57 -39.55
N HIS A 246 0.91 -18.16 -38.48
CA HIS A 246 2.31 -18.53 -38.23
C HIS A 246 2.45 -19.78 -37.37
N GLY A 247 1.34 -20.35 -36.89
CA GLY A 247 1.33 -21.56 -36.07
C GLY A 247 2.02 -21.36 -34.73
N VAL A 248 1.86 -20.19 -34.11
CA VAL A 248 2.51 -19.86 -32.84
C VAL A 248 2.08 -20.88 -31.77
N THR A 249 3.08 -21.46 -31.08
CA THR A 249 2.88 -22.46 -30.02
C THR A 249 3.11 -21.87 -28.63
N VAL A 250 3.93 -20.83 -28.51
CA VAL A 250 4.18 -20.10 -27.27
C VAL A 250 3.96 -18.62 -27.50
N LEU A 251 3.01 -18.05 -26.77
CA LEU A 251 2.71 -16.62 -26.81
C LEU A 251 2.93 -16.03 -25.42
N GLU A 252 3.64 -14.92 -25.33
CA GLU A 252 3.79 -14.19 -24.09
C GLU A 252 3.37 -12.73 -24.26
N ILE A 253 2.54 -12.28 -23.33
CA ILE A 253 1.96 -10.94 -23.31
C ILE A 253 1.74 -10.48 -21.87
N VAL A 254 1.56 -9.18 -21.67
CA VAL A 254 1.25 -8.63 -20.34
C VAL A 254 -0.23 -8.84 -19.97
N PRO A 255 -0.57 -9.01 -18.67
CA PRO A 255 -1.95 -9.14 -18.19
C PRO A 255 -2.93 -8.08 -18.71
N SER A 256 -2.53 -6.80 -18.77
CA SER A 256 -3.37 -5.73 -19.32
C SER A 256 -3.79 -5.97 -20.78
N PHE A 257 -2.88 -6.49 -21.61
CA PHE A 257 -3.19 -6.83 -23.00
C PHE A 257 -4.01 -8.12 -23.10
N LEU A 258 -3.74 -9.11 -22.25
CA LEU A 258 -4.55 -10.32 -22.14
C LEU A 258 -6.02 -10.03 -21.84
N ALA A 259 -6.31 -9.05 -20.97
CA ALA A 259 -7.68 -8.64 -20.67
C ALA A 259 -8.42 -8.14 -21.91
N VAL A 260 -7.78 -7.29 -22.73
CA VAL A 260 -8.34 -6.78 -23.99
C VAL A 260 -8.59 -7.92 -24.97
N VAL A 261 -7.68 -8.90 -25.03
CA VAL A 261 -7.84 -10.08 -25.89
C VAL A 261 -9.03 -10.93 -25.43
N LEU A 262 -9.18 -11.17 -24.13
CA LEU A 262 -10.26 -11.97 -23.57
C LEU A 262 -11.65 -11.35 -23.74
N ASP A 263 -11.76 -10.03 -23.68
CA ASP A 263 -13.03 -9.33 -23.91
C ASP A 263 -13.57 -9.59 -25.32
N GLN A 264 -12.70 -9.75 -26.33
CA GLN A 264 -13.14 -10.09 -27.69
C GLN A 264 -13.33 -11.59 -27.91
N LEU A 265 -12.57 -12.45 -27.22
CA LEU A 265 -12.68 -13.91 -27.37
C LEU A 265 -13.97 -14.46 -26.76
N ALA A 266 -14.49 -13.86 -25.68
CA ALA A 266 -15.66 -14.36 -24.96
C ALA A 266 -16.88 -14.61 -25.88
N ASP A 267 -17.10 -13.75 -26.86
CA ASP A 267 -18.30 -13.79 -27.72
C ASP A 267 -18.08 -14.42 -29.11
N ASP A 268 -16.83 -14.81 -29.46
CA ASP A 268 -16.50 -15.32 -30.80
C ASP A 268 -15.76 -16.67 -30.76
N GLU A 269 -16.50 -17.76 -30.98
CA GLU A 269 -15.98 -19.12 -31.03
C GLU A 269 -14.98 -19.35 -32.18
N ARG A 270 -15.16 -18.69 -33.33
CA ARG A 270 -14.22 -18.80 -34.46
C ARG A 270 -12.90 -18.14 -34.15
N LEU A 271 -12.95 -17.04 -33.40
CA LEU A 271 -11.77 -16.35 -32.92
C LEU A 271 -11.03 -17.22 -31.89
N ARG A 272 -11.73 -17.82 -30.92
CA ARG A 272 -11.14 -18.78 -29.98
C ARG A 272 -10.44 -19.94 -30.69
N ALA A 273 -11.07 -20.53 -31.72
CA ALA A 273 -10.47 -21.60 -32.51
C ALA A 273 -9.16 -21.19 -33.22
N GLY A 274 -8.93 -19.89 -33.44
CA GLY A 274 -7.69 -19.36 -34.00
C GLY A 274 -6.48 -19.51 -33.08
N LEU A 275 -6.69 -19.73 -31.78
CA LEU A 275 -5.62 -19.96 -30.80
C LEU A 275 -5.24 -21.44 -30.66
N GLY A 276 -5.87 -22.36 -31.39
CA GLY A 276 -5.69 -23.81 -31.21
C GLY A 276 -4.28 -24.36 -31.51
N THR A 277 -3.35 -23.55 -32.00
CA THR A 277 -1.93 -23.90 -32.13
C THR A 277 -1.12 -23.62 -30.86
N LEU A 278 -1.62 -22.79 -29.95
CA LEU A 278 -0.94 -22.44 -28.71
C LEU A 278 -0.93 -23.62 -27.74
N ARG A 279 0.26 -23.93 -27.23
CA ARG A 279 0.49 -24.82 -26.09
C ARG A 279 0.51 -24.04 -24.79
N PHE A 280 1.15 -22.86 -24.83
CA PHE A 280 1.37 -22.03 -23.66
C PHE A 280 1.05 -20.57 -23.95
N LEU A 281 0.27 -19.96 -23.06
CA LEU A 281 0.21 -18.52 -22.89
C LEU A 281 1.00 -18.16 -21.64
N ILE A 282 1.97 -17.25 -21.75
CA ILE A 282 2.75 -16.76 -20.62
C ILE A 282 2.31 -15.33 -20.33
N ALA A 283 1.94 -15.06 -19.08
CA ALA A 283 1.68 -13.74 -18.55
C ALA A 283 2.85 -13.31 -17.66
N THR A 284 3.51 -12.23 -18.02
CA THR A 284 4.63 -11.65 -17.25
C THR A 284 4.59 -10.13 -17.34
N GLY A 285 5.46 -9.46 -16.59
CA GLY A 285 5.61 -8.00 -16.65
C GLY A 285 4.53 -7.19 -15.91
N GLU A 286 3.45 -7.80 -15.41
CA GLU A 286 2.46 -7.20 -14.50
C GLU A 286 1.92 -8.27 -13.54
N ALA A 287 1.29 -7.89 -12.43
CA ALA A 287 0.63 -8.87 -11.56
C ALA A 287 -0.57 -9.49 -12.29
N LEU A 288 -0.64 -10.81 -12.38
CA LEU A 288 -1.75 -11.54 -12.99
C LEU A 288 -2.92 -11.68 -12.01
N PRO A 289 -4.09 -11.05 -12.24
CA PRO A 289 -5.25 -11.24 -11.38
C PRO A 289 -5.81 -12.66 -11.53
N ALA A 290 -6.18 -13.30 -10.42
CA ALA A 290 -6.77 -14.65 -10.45
C ALA A 290 -8.05 -14.71 -11.29
N ARG A 291 -8.87 -13.65 -11.24
CA ARG A 291 -10.08 -13.51 -12.08
C ARG A 291 -9.74 -13.48 -13.58
N LEU A 292 -8.61 -12.87 -13.96
CA LEU A 292 -8.19 -12.82 -15.37
C LEU A 292 -7.72 -14.20 -15.84
N ALA A 293 -6.97 -14.91 -14.99
CA ALA A 293 -6.56 -16.29 -15.25
C ALA A 293 -7.76 -17.26 -15.32
N GLN A 294 -8.78 -17.07 -14.48
CA GLN A 294 -10.02 -17.83 -14.55
C GLN A 294 -10.74 -17.62 -15.89
N ARG A 295 -10.91 -16.36 -16.31
CA ARG A 295 -11.51 -16.02 -17.61
C ARG A 295 -10.75 -16.65 -18.78
N TRP A 296 -9.43 -16.79 -18.67
CA TRP A 296 -8.63 -17.49 -19.66
C TRP A 296 -9.04 -18.95 -19.78
N TYR A 297 -9.11 -19.69 -18.66
CA TYR A 297 -9.50 -21.10 -18.67
C TYR A 297 -10.97 -21.31 -19.10
N GLU A 298 -11.87 -20.37 -18.77
CA GLU A 298 -13.24 -20.37 -19.30
C GLU A 298 -13.28 -20.23 -20.83
N CYS A 299 -12.36 -19.46 -21.43
CA CYS A 299 -12.30 -19.25 -22.87
C CYS A 299 -11.46 -20.30 -23.62
N CYS A 300 -10.40 -20.79 -23.01
CA CYS A 300 -9.33 -21.57 -23.62
C CYS A 300 -8.83 -22.67 -22.65
N PRO A 301 -9.68 -23.65 -22.28
CA PRO A 301 -9.38 -24.62 -21.22
C PRO A 301 -8.18 -25.52 -21.53
N ASP A 302 -7.91 -25.79 -22.81
CA ASP A 302 -6.85 -26.69 -23.26
C ASP A 302 -5.47 -26.01 -23.39
N ILE A 303 -5.39 -24.69 -23.19
CA ILE A 303 -4.14 -23.92 -23.33
C ILE A 303 -3.63 -23.53 -21.95
N ALA A 304 -2.46 -24.07 -21.57
CA ALA A 304 -1.85 -23.81 -20.28
C ALA A 304 -1.46 -22.32 -20.14
N LEU A 305 -1.89 -21.70 -19.04
CA LEU A 305 -1.51 -20.33 -18.67
C LEU A 305 -0.38 -20.37 -17.64
N LEU A 306 0.71 -19.67 -17.94
CA LEU A 306 1.82 -19.50 -17.03
C LEU A 306 1.86 -18.09 -16.46
N ASN A 307 2.07 -17.99 -15.16
CA ASN A 307 2.41 -16.75 -14.48
C ASN A 307 3.93 -16.71 -14.27
N ALA A 308 4.62 -15.80 -14.94
CA ALA A 308 6.06 -15.64 -14.83
C ALA A 308 6.41 -14.30 -14.17
N TYR A 309 7.55 -14.28 -13.49
CA TYR A 309 8.00 -13.12 -12.74
C TYR A 309 9.52 -12.99 -12.79
N GLY A 310 9.98 -11.78 -13.09
CA GLY A 310 11.32 -11.34 -12.73
C GLY A 310 11.62 -9.89 -13.12
N PRO A 311 12.66 -9.29 -12.51
CA PRO A 311 13.14 -7.97 -12.87
C PRO A 311 14.25 -8.04 -13.93
N THR A 312 14.37 -7.00 -14.76
CA THR A 312 15.42 -6.88 -15.78
C THR A 312 16.83 -7.02 -15.25
N GLU A 313 17.05 -6.57 -14.02
CA GLU A 313 18.31 -6.72 -13.30
C GLU A 313 18.71 -8.18 -13.04
N CYS A 314 17.80 -9.14 -13.24
CA CYS A 314 18.00 -10.56 -13.01
C CYS A 314 17.79 -11.43 -14.26
N SER A 315 17.94 -10.86 -15.46
CA SER A 315 17.84 -11.56 -16.75
C SER A 315 16.44 -12.07 -17.07
N ASP A 316 15.46 -11.15 -17.13
CA ASP A 316 14.04 -11.41 -17.43
C ASP A 316 13.34 -12.20 -16.31
N ASP A 317 12.72 -13.36 -16.58
CA ASP A 317 12.00 -14.12 -15.55
C ASP A 317 12.94 -14.95 -14.67
N VAL A 318 12.68 -14.93 -13.37
CA VAL A 318 13.41 -15.68 -12.33
C VAL A 318 12.58 -16.78 -11.71
N THR A 319 11.26 -16.71 -11.87
CA THR A 319 10.30 -17.76 -11.49
C THR A 319 9.20 -17.88 -12.54
N HIS A 320 8.58 -19.06 -12.62
CA HIS A 320 7.31 -19.22 -13.33
C HIS A 320 6.46 -20.32 -12.70
N HIS A 321 5.15 -20.26 -12.95
CA HIS A 321 4.15 -21.20 -12.45
C HIS A 321 3.11 -21.52 -13.52
N VAL A 322 2.75 -22.78 -13.69
CA VAL A 322 1.56 -23.15 -14.46
C VAL A 322 0.34 -22.96 -13.56
N VAL A 323 -0.47 -21.96 -13.88
CA VAL A 323 -1.63 -21.57 -13.09
C VAL A 323 -2.70 -22.65 -13.19
N THR A 324 -3.34 -22.99 -12.07
CA THR A 324 -4.46 -23.94 -12.03
C THR A 324 -5.79 -23.25 -11.73
N GLU A 325 -6.90 -23.82 -12.20
CA GLU A 325 -8.25 -23.31 -11.89
C GLU A 325 -8.53 -23.27 -10.38
N ALA A 326 -8.02 -24.25 -9.63
CA ALA A 326 -8.17 -24.31 -8.17
C ALA A 326 -7.46 -23.13 -7.45
N GLU A 327 -6.31 -22.71 -7.95
CA GLU A 327 -5.59 -21.54 -7.43
C GLU A 327 -6.33 -20.24 -7.76
N CYS A 328 -6.93 -20.15 -8.95
CA CYS A 328 -7.73 -18.99 -9.35
C CYS A 328 -8.96 -18.77 -8.44
N ALA A 329 -9.53 -19.86 -7.90
CA ALA A 329 -10.72 -19.79 -7.05
C ALA A 329 -10.42 -19.37 -5.58
N THR A 330 -9.17 -19.52 -5.14
CA THR A 330 -8.80 -19.41 -3.71
C THR A 330 -7.84 -18.28 -3.40
N ARG A 331 -7.26 -17.63 -4.43
CA ARG A 331 -6.22 -16.60 -4.28
C ARG A 331 -6.59 -15.33 -5.04
N ALA A 332 -6.10 -14.18 -4.60
CA ALA A 332 -6.25 -12.92 -5.34
C ALA A 332 -5.31 -12.86 -6.57
N TRP A 333 -4.11 -13.43 -6.42
CA TRP A 333 -3.12 -13.61 -7.47
C TRP A 333 -2.65 -15.07 -7.47
N PRO A 334 -2.56 -15.73 -8.64
CA PRO A 334 -1.88 -17.01 -8.72
C PRO A 334 -0.42 -16.89 -8.26
N PRO A 335 0.18 -17.96 -7.71
CA PRO A 335 1.60 -17.96 -7.35
C PRO A 335 2.49 -17.54 -8.53
N ILE A 336 3.62 -16.92 -8.23
CA ILE A 336 4.68 -16.66 -9.22
C ILE A 336 5.61 -17.88 -9.39
N GLY A 337 5.39 -18.92 -8.59
CA GLY A 337 5.96 -20.25 -8.80
C GLY A 337 7.26 -20.49 -8.05
N ARG A 338 8.12 -21.30 -8.64
CA ARG A 338 9.43 -21.65 -8.07
C ARG A 338 10.54 -21.04 -8.91
N GLU A 339 11.73 -21.00 -8.33
CA GLU A 339 12.91 -20.51 -9.03
C GLU A 339 13.25 -21.36 -10.25
N ILE A 340 13.66 -20.68 -11.32
CA ILE A 340 14.27 -21.34 -12.47
C ILE A 340 15.64 -21.91 -12.12
N ILE A 341 16.20 -22.75 -13.00
CA ILE A 341 17.52 -23.35 -12.80
C ILE A 341 18.60 -22.28 -12.54
N ASN A 342 19.53 -22.58 -11.63
CA ASN A 342 20.65 -21.72 -11.22
C ASN A 342 20.26 -20.33 -10.66
N THR A 343 19.01 -20.17 -10.25
CA THR A 343 18.48 -18.96 -9.60
C THR A 343 18.01 -19.29 -8.18
N THR A 344 18.13 -18.34 -7.27
CA THR A 344 17.55 -18.43 -5.92
C THR A 344 16.68 -17.21 -5.67
N VAL A 345 15.56 -17.39 -4.96
CA VAL A 345 14.70 -16.29 -4.55
C VAL A 345 14.50 -16.38 -3.04
N HIS A 346 15.08 -15.46 -2.28
CA HIS A 346 14.94 -15.44 -0.84
C HIS A 346 13.76 -14.54 -0.47
N VAL A 347 12.91 -15.02 0.43
CA VAL A 347 11.96 -14.16 1.15
C VAL A 347 12.63 -13.80 2.45
N VAL A 348 12.89 -12.51 2.68
CA VAL A 348 13.64 -12.05 3.85
C VAL A 348 12.87 -11.06 4.70
N ASP A 349 13.10 -11.10 6.01
CA ASP A 349 12.64 -10.08 6.95
C ASP A 349 13.40 -8.74 6.74
N PRO A 350 12.99 -7.66 7.42
CA PRO A 350 13.68 -6.36 7.31
C PRO A 350 15.17 -6.40 7.71
N GLN A 351 15.61 -7.41 8.46
CA GLN A 351 16.99 -7.62 8.88
C GLN A 351 17.79 -8.44 7.86
N GLY A 352 17.15 -8.95 6.80
CA GLY A 352 17.77 -9.74 5.74
C GLY A 352 17.89 -11.23 6.05
N HIS A 353 17.20 -11.75 7.08
CA HIS A 353 17.16 -13.19 7.36
C HIS A 353 16.02 -13.85 6.60
N ALA A 354 16.23 -15.10 6.17
CA ALA A 354 15.19 -15.86 5.49
C ALA A 354 13.97 -16.09 6.39
N THR A 355 12.77 -15.82 5.87
CA THR A 355 11.52 -16.01 6.61
C THR A 355 11.08 -17.49 6.60
N PRO A 356 10.36 -17.96 7.64
CA PRO A 356 9.71 -19.28 7.61
C PRO A 356 8.62 -19.36 6.52
N PRO A 357 8.25 -20.58 6.07
CA PRO A 357 7.16 -20.72 5.10
C PRO A 357 5.85 -20.08 5.57
N GLY A 358 5.19 -19.36 4.66
CA GLY A 358 3.94 -18.60 4.89
C GLY A 358 4.13 -17.21 5.50
N VAL A 359 5.34 -16.86 5.94
CA VAL A 359 5.65 -15.52 6.48
C VAL A 359 6.09 -14.60 5.34
N GLU A 360 5.46 -13.43 5.29
CA GLU A 360 5.74 -12.42 4.27
C GLU A 360 7.07 -11.70 4.51
N GLY A 361 7.77 -11.35 3.42
CA GLY A 361 9.03 -10.61 3.44
C GLY A 361 9.38 -9.99 2.09
N GLU A 362 10.55 -9.34 2.00
CA GLU A 362 11.11 -8.80 0.75
C GLU A 362 11.66 -9.94 -0.13
N LEU A 363 11.37 -9.90 -1.44
CA LEU A 363 11.93 -10.84 -2.41
C LEU A 363 13.33 -10.38 -2.83
N LEU A 364 14.35 -11.21 -2.57
CA LEU A 364 15.72 -11.01 -3.04
C LEU A 364 16.09 -12.09 -4.04
N VAL A 365 16.68 -11.72 -5.16
CA VAL A 365 17.09 -12.69 -6.20
C VAL A 365 18.59 -12.90 -6.16
N GLY A 366 19.03 -14.16 -6.08
CA GLY A 366 20.41 -14.59 -6.20
C GLY A 366 20.64 -15.54 -7.38
N GLY A 367 21.89 -15.91 -7.60
CA GLY A 367 22.27 -16.88 -8.63
C GLY A 367 22.73 -16.27 -9.94
N LEU A 368 22.74 -17.09 -11.00
CA LEU A 368 23.41 -16.79 -12.27
C LEU A 368 22.72 -15.67 -13.07
N GLY A 369 21.41 -15.46 -12.87
CA GLY A 369 20.63 -14.43 -13.55
C GLY A 369 20.95 -13.00 -13.08
N VAL A 370 21.56 -12.82 -11.91
CA VAL A 370 21.82 -11.49 -11.33
C VAL A 370 22.84 -10.72 -12.18
N GLY A 371 22.38 -9.63 -12.79
CA GLY A 371 23.16 -8.76 -13.67
C GLY A 371 24.31 -8.04 -12.97
N ARG A 372 25.16 -7.37 -13.73
CA ARG A 372 26.35 -6.69 -13.19
C ARG A 372 26.02 -5.45 -12.37
N GLY A 373 24.92 -4.79 -12.66
CA GLY A 373 24.57 -3.50 -12.07
C GLY A 373 23.90 -2.58 -13.08
N TYR A 374 23.88 -1.29 -12.75
CA TYR A 374 23.46 -0.22 -13.66
C TYR A 374 24.68 0.41 -14.34
N ILE A 375 24.66 0.49 -15.68
CA ILE A 375 25.77 1.03 -16.46
C ILE A 375 26.01 2.50 -16.12
N GLY A 376 27.25 2.85 -15.78
CA GLY A 376 27.64 4.21 -15.41
C GLY A 376 27.11 4.71 -14.06
N ASP A 377 26.45 3.86 -13.24
CA ASP A 377 25.88 4.26 -11.95
C ASP A 377 26.29 3.27 -10.82
N PRO A 378 27.52 3.40 -10.27
CA PRO A 378 28.03 2.50 -9.24
C PRO A 378 27.31 2.68 -7.89
N VAL A 379 26.79 3.88 -7.61
CA VAL A 379 26.08 4.17 -6.34
C VAL A 379 24.77 3.42 -6.29
N ARG A 380 23.94 3.56 -7.33
CA ARG A 380 22.66 2.82 -7.42
C ARG A 380 22.90 1.32 -7.53
N THR A 381 23.98 0.90 -8.19
CA THR A 381 24.38 -0.51 -8.24
C THR A 381 24.65 -1.05 -6.83
N ALA A 382 25.44 -0.37 -6.00
CA ALA A 382 25.76 -0.84 -4.66
C ALA A 382 24.53 -0.93 -3.73
N LEU A 383 23.52 -0.07 -3.94
CA LEU A 383 22.27 -0.09 -3.17
C LEU A 383 21.34 -1.25 -3.56
N ALA A 384 21.32 -1.61 -4.85
CA ALA A 384 20.39 -2.62 -5.39
C ALA A 384 21.01 -4.02 -5.49
N PHE A 385 22.32 -4.13 -5.74
CA PHE A 385 23.06 -5.38 -5.91
C PHE A 385 24.00 -5.58 -4.72
N VAL A 386 23.48 -6.18 -3.65
CA VAL A 386 24.16 -6.35 -2.37
C VAL A 386 24.92 -7.67 -2.31
N PRO A 387 25.93 -7.83 -1.43
CA PRO A 387 26.56 -9.12 -1.19
C PRO A 387 25.54 -10.18 -0.77
N ASP A 388 25.65 -11.39 -1.31
CA ASP A 388 24.81 -12.52 -0.92
C ASP A 388 25.40 -13.20 0.33
N HIS A 389 24.88 -12.81 1.51
CA HIS A 389 25.25 -13.42 2.79
C HIS A 389 24.59 -14.78 3.02
N LEU A 390 23.64 -15.18 2.17
CA LEU A 390 22.91 -16.45 2.26
C LEU A 390 23.58 -17.56 1.45
N SER A 391 24.47 -17.20 0.52
CA SER A 391 25.25 -18.13 -0.29
C SER A 391 26.64 -18.39 0.28
N ALA A 392 27.08 -19.65 0.18
CA ALA A 392 28.46 -20.03 0.47
C ALA A 392 29.45 -19.66 -0.66
N ALA A 393 28.95 -19.21 -1.82
CA ALA A 393 29.78 -18.87 -2.96
C ALA A 393 30.43 -17.50 -2.79
N ARG A 394 31.77 -17.45 -2.85
CA ARG A 394 32.52 -16.20 -2.71
C ARG A 394 32.18 -15.23 -3.84
N GLY A 395 31.74 -14.02 -3.48
CA GLY A 395 31.40 -12.97 -4.44
C GLY A 395 29.99 -13.09 -5.03
N ALA A 396 29.14 -13.99 -4.51
CA ALA A 396 27.73 -14.02 -4.86
C ALA A 396 27.04 -12.71 -4.46
N ARG A 397 26.00 -12.34 -5.21
CA ARG A 397 25.25 -11.09 -5.03
C ARG A 397 23.76 -11.36 -5.05
N LEU A 398 23.04 -10.61 -4.25
CA LEU A 398 21.59 -10.55 -4.24
C LEU A 398 21.14 -9.25 -4.90
N TYR A 399 20.10 -9.31 -5.73
CA TYR A 399 19.37 -8.16 -6.20
C TYR A 399 18.15 -7.91 -5.32
N ARG A 400 18.00 -6.67 -4.82
CA ARG A 400 16.83 -6.21 -4.07
C ARG A 400 15.72 -5.79 -5.03
N THR A 401 14.66 -6.60 -5.11
CA THR A 401 13.57 -6.35 -6.07
C THR A 401 12.69 -5.16 -5.68
N GLY A 402 12.54 -4.92 -4.38
CA GLY A 402 11.54 -4.03 -3.81
C GLY A 402 10.12 -4.63 -3.81
N ASP A 403 9.97 -5.88 -4.20
CA ASP A 403 8.72 -6.63 -4.21
C ASP A 403 8.56 -7.45 -2.92
N ARG A 404 7.32 -7.69 -2.51
CA ARG A 404 6.96 -8.47 -1.32
C ARG A 404 6.40 -9.82 -1.73
N GLY A 405 6.67 -10.83 -0.92
CA GLY A 405 6.15 -12.17 -1.14
C GLY A 405 6.24 -13.07 0.08
N SER A 406 5.68 -14.27 -0.03
CA SER A 406 5.88 -15.34 0.95
C SER A 406 6.16 -16.65 0.25
N ARG A 407 6.89 -17.55 0.91
CA ARG A 407 7.17 -18.88 0.39
C ARG A 407 6.23 -19.89 1.03
N ALA A 408 5.44 -20.60 0.25
CA ALA A 408 4.61 -21.69 0.76
C ALA A 408 5.46 -22.88 1.23
N SER A 409 4.86 -23.77 2.03
CA SER A 409 5.54 -24.96 2.58
C SER A 409 6.01 -25.93 1.50
N ASP A 410 5.35 -25.94 0.34
CA ASP A 410 5.77 -26.74 -0.80
C ASP A 410 6.97 -26.11 -1.53
N GLY A 411 7.26 -24.83 -1.31
CA GLY A 411 8.34 -24.07 -1.92
C GLY A 411 7.91 -23.11 -3.02
N THR A 412 6.62 -23.06 -3.38
CA THR A 412 6.07 -22.03 -4.30
C THR A 412 6.13 -20.65 -3.65
N ILE A 413 6.21 -19.60 -4.47
CA ILE A 413 6.33 -18.22 -4.02
C ILE A 413 5.07 -17.47 -4.42
N ASP A 414 4.49 -16.80 -3.43
CA ASP A 414 3.36 -15.92 -3.59
C ASP A 414 3.85 -14.48 -3.68
N TYR A 415 3.28 -13.72 -4.61
CA TYR A 415 3.55 -12.29 -4.78
C TYR A 415 2.52 -11.47 -3.99
N HIS A 416 2.97 -10.44 -3.27
CA HIS A 416 2.15 -9.64 -2.36
C HIS A 416 2.15 -8.13 -2.69
N GLY A 417 2.75 -7.74 -3.82
CA GLY A 417 2.83 -6.33 -4.25
C GLY A 417 4.22 -5.71 -4.06
N ARG A 418 4.30 -4.38 -4.18
CA ARG A 418 5.55 -3.62 -4.07
C ARG A 418 5.65 -2.88 -2.73
N ARG A 419 6.88 -2.61 -2.30
CA ARG A 419 7.19 -1.71 -1.17
C ARG A 419 7.20 -0.22 -1.57
N ASP A 420 7.44 0.10 -2.84
CA ASP A 420 7.60 1.48 -3.37
C ASP A 420 6.48 1.90 -4.35
N ARG A 421 6.54 3.14 -4.87
CA ARG A 421 5.53 3.74 -5.77
C ARG A 421 5.77 3.48 -7.27
N GLN A 422 6.70 2.60 -7.64
CA GLN A 422 6.96 2.28 -9.05
C GLN A 422 5.79 1.50 -9.65
N VAL A 423 5.44 1.81 -10.89
CA VAL A 423 4.31 1.17 -11.59
C VAL A 423 4.80 0.43 -12.83
N LYS A 424 4.05 -0.59 -13.25
CA LYS A 424 4.31 -1.31 -14.49
C LYS A 424 3.31 -0.86 -15.56
N VAL A 425 3.80 -0.14 -16.59
CA VAL A 425 2.98 0.42 -17.67
C VAL A 425 3.37 -0.26 -18.98
N ARG A 426 2.45 -1.03 -19.58
CA ARG A 426 2.72 -1.80 -20.81
C ARG A 426 3.96 -2.69 -20.66
N GLY A 427 4.12 -3.29 -19.48
CA GLY A 427 5.29 -4.08 -19.09
C GLY A 427 6.50 -3.29 -18.57
N HIS A 428 6.60 -1.96 -18.78
CA HIS A 428 7.76 -1.17 -18.38
C HIS A 428 7.66 -0.82 -16.91
N ARG A 429 8.73 -1.07 -16.16
CA ARG A 429 8.94 -0.40 -14.88
C ARG A 429 9.06 1.10 -15.21
N VAL A 430 8.07 1.87 -14.79
CA VAL A 430 7.93 3.31 -15.01
C VAL A 430 7.86 4.02 -13.67
N GLU A 431 8.67 5.06 -13.55
CA GLU A 431 8.60 6.05 -12.49
C GLU A 431 7.70 7.17 -12.99
N LEU A 432 6.69 7.55 -12.22
CA LEU A 432 5.77 8.62 -12.62
C LEU A 432 6.53 9.94 -12.86
N GLY A 433 7.63 10.17 -12.13
CA GLY A 433 8.52 11.32 -12.35
C GLY A 433 9.24 11.34 -13.70
N ASP A 434 9.50 10.19 -14.34
CA ASP A 434 10.12 10.17 -15.69
C ASP A 434 9.15 10.72 -16.74
N VAL A 435 7.86 10.47 -16.57
CA VAL A 435 6.78 10.99 -17.43
C VAL A 435 6.68 12.50 -17.26
N GLU A 436 6.71 12.95 -16.00
CA GLU A 436 6.67 14.38 -15.65
C GLU A 436 7.84 15.14 -16.24
N ALA A 437 9.04 14.55 -16.20
CA ALA A 437 10.23 15.13 -16.81
C ALA A 437 10.10 15.29 -18.34
N GLU A 438 9.51 14.33 -19.06
CA GLU A 438 9.27 14.45 -20.50
C GLU A 438 8.26 15.56 -20.82
N LEU A 439 7.20 15.67 -20.02
CA LEU A 439 6.20 16.74 -20.16
C LEU A 439 6.81 18.13 -19.91
N LEU A 440 7.68 18.26 -18.91
CA LEU A 440 8.38 19.51 -18.57
C LEU A 440 9.36 19.99 -19.65
N ARG A 441 9.77 19.13 -20.59
CA ARG A 441 10.63 19.51 -21.72
C ARG A 441 9.89 20.28 -22.82
N VAL A 442 8.56 20.21 -22.86
CA VAL A 442 7.77 21.02 -23.79
C VAL A 442 7.81 22.48 -23.33
N PRO A 443 8.26 23.45 -24.17
CA PRO A 443 8.51 24.83 -23.73
C PRO A 443 7.29 25.53 -23.12
N GLU A 444 6.09 25.13 -23.54
CA GLU A 444 4.81 25.67 -23.10
C GLU A 444 4.42 25.17 -21.70
N VAL A 445 4.97 24.03 -21.26
CA VAL A 445 4.66 23.41 -19.96
C VAL A 445 5.47 24.09 -18.85
N ALA A 446 4.76 24.54 -17.80
CA ALA A 446 5.31 25.18 -16.62
C ALA A 446 5.48 24.19 -15.45
N SER A 447 4.56 23.24 -15.29
CA SER A 447 4.66 22.14 -14.34
C SER A 447 3.97 20.89 -14.88
N ALA A 448 4.40 19.70 -14.46
CA ALA A 448 3.81 18.44 -14.89
C ALA A 448 3.70 17.47 -13.71
N ALA A 449 2.70 16.60 -13.77
CA ALA A 449 2.42 15.60 -12.77
C ALA A 449 1.77 14.36 -13.42
N CYS A 450 2.08 13.17 -12.92
CA CYS A 450 1.58 11.93 -13.48
C CYS A 450 0.98 11.01 -12.40
N VAL A 451 -0.06 10.28 -12.79
CA VAL A 451 -0.69 9.23 -11.98
C VAL A 451 -0.87 7.97 -12.83
N PHE A 452 -0.88 6.82 -12.17
CA PHE A 452 -1.18 5.54 -12.82
C PHE A 452 -2.30 4.84 -12.06
N SER A 453 -3.44 4.71 -12.72
CA SER A 453 -4.61 4.01 -12.19
C SER A 453 -5.26 3.20 -13.31
N THR A 454 -5.82 2.05 -12.94
CA THR A 454 -6.47 1.10 -13.87
C THR A 454 -5.63 0.69 -15.09
N GLY A 455 -4.31 0.56 -14.92
CA GLY A 455 -3.41 0.16 -16.01
C GLY A 455 -3.06 1.29 -17.00
N ARG A 456 -3.48 2.54 -16.75
CA ARG A 456 -3.28 3.68 -17.65
C ARG A 456 -2.51 4.81 -16.97
N LEU A 457 -1.60 5.37 -17.74
CA LEU A 457 -0.76 6.50 -17.34
C LEU A 457 -1.47 7.81 -17.72
N ARG A 458 -1.77 8.69 -16.77
CA ARG A 458 -2.44 9.98 -17.01
C ARG A 458 -1.56 11.12 -16.55
N ALA A 459 -1.53 12.18 -17.35
CA ALA A 459 -0.70 13.34 -17.09
C ALA A 459 -1.52 14.61 -16.92
N PHE A 460 -0.97 15.52 -16.13
CA PHE A 460 -1.54 16.82 -15.83
C PHE A 460 -0.44 17.85 -15.99
N VAL A 461 -0.75 18.97 -16.65
CA VAL A 461 0.23 20.02 -16.92
C VAL A 461 -0.35 21.40 -16.67
N THR A 462 0.48 22.36 -16.28
CA THR A 462 0.14 23.80 -16.38
C THR A 462 0.94 24.47 -17.48
N LEU A 463 0.42 25.56 -18.05
CA LEU A 463 1.11 26.30 -19.11
C LEU A 463 1.84 27.53 -18.59
N ARG A 464 2.90 27.96 -19.29
CA ARG A 464 3.56 29.25 -19.06
C ARG A 464 2.67 30.39 -19.55
N THR A 465 2.77 31.57 -18.95
CA THR A 465 1.96 32.74 -19.32
C THR A 465 2.33 33.25 -20.72
N GLY A 466 1.34 33.36 -21.62
CA GLY A 466 1.51 33.87 -22.99
C GLY A 466 1.51 32.81 -24.10
N SER A 467 1.41 31.52 -23.77
CA SER A 467 1.39 30.38 -24.72
C SER A 467 -0.02 29.78 -24.90
N ALA A 468 -1.04 30.62 -25.12
CA ALA A 468 -2.41 30.18 -25.36
C ALA A 468 -2.68 29.99 -26.86
N GLU A 469 -2.31 28.83 -27.40
CA GLU A 469 -2.82 28.34 -28.70
C GLU A 469 -4.07 27.47 -28.51
N PRO A 470 -4.87 27.23 -29.58
CA PRO A 470 -6.02 26.33 -29.52
C PRO A 470 -5.57 24.88 -29.25
N ASP A 471 -6.24 24.21 -28.31
CA ASP A 471 -6.02 22.81 -27.92
C ASP A 471 -4.59 22.42 -27.48
N PRO A 472 -4.11 23.01 -26.38
CA PRO A 472 -2.76 22.76 -25.87
C PRO A 472 -2.55 21.31 -25.41
N ALA A 473 -3.61 20.59 -25.02
CA ALA A 473 -3.46 19.23 -24.49
C ALA A 473 -3.04 18.23 -25.58
N ASP A 474 -3.75 18.22 -26.71
CA ASP A 474 -3.44 17.35 -27.83
C ASP A 474 -2.09 17.73 -28.46
N ARG A 475 -1.78 19.02 -28.54
CA ARG A 475 -0.49 19.48 -29.04
C ARG A 475 0.68 19.05 -28.15
N ILE A 476 0.56 19.19 -26.83
CA ILE A 476 1.59 18.74 -25.88
C ILE A 476 1.75 17.22 -25.96
N LEU A 477 0.65 16.47 -26.05
CA LEU A 477 0.71 15.02 -26.25
C LEU A 477 1.38 14.65 -27.59
N GLU A 478 1.15 15.40 -28.67
CA GLU A 478 1.87 15.20 -29.94
C GLU A 478 3.36 15.48 -29.80
N LEU A 479 3.73 16.57 -29.13
CA LEU A 479 5.13 16.92 -28.88
C LEU A 479 5.83 15.90 -28.00
N VAL A 480 5.15 15.38 -26.96
CA VAL A 480 5.64 14.30 -26.10
C VAL A 480 5.66 12.98 -26.87
N ARG A 481 4.69 12.67 -27.74
CA ARG A 481 4.78 11.49 -28.64
C ARG A 481 5.95 11.58 -29.61
N ALA A 482 6.29 12.77 -30.05
CA ALA A 482 7.43 13.01 -30.94
C ALA A 482 8.78 13.02 -30.20
N SER A 483 8.79 13.13 -28.85
CA SER A 483 10.01 13.35 -28.04
C SER A 483 10.25 12.34 -26.90
N ALA A 484 9.23 11.62 -26.43
CA ALA A 484 9.33 10.53 -25.45
C ALA A 484 9.01 9.15 -26.07
N PRO A 485 9.52 8.04 -25.49
CA PRO A 485 9.12 6.69 -25.88
C PRO A 485 7.65 6.45 -25.57
N SER A 486 7.00 5.59 -26.36
CA SER A 486 5.56 5.32 -26.28
C SER A 486 5.05 4.87 -24.91
N TYR A 487 5.89 4.28 -24.05
CA TYR A 487 5.55 3.83 -22.69
C TYR A 487 5.62 4.93 -21.62
N LEU A 488 6.32 6.03 -21.90
CA LEU A 488 6.28 7.25 -21.07
C LEU A 488 5.25 8.25 -21.59
N VAL A 489 4.68 8.02 -22.77
CA VAL A 489 3.59 8.85 -23.29
C VAL A 489 2.33 8.59 -22.46
N PRO A 490 1.75 9.61 -21.83
CA PRO A 490 0.47 9.49 -21.14
C PRO A 490 -0.64 9.09 -22.12
N HIS A 491 -1.55 8.25 -21.65
CA HIS A 491 -2.75 7.87 -22.40
C HIS A 491 -3.68 9.08 -22.56
N GLU A 492 -3.70 9.95 -21.55
CA GLU A 492 -4.52 11.15 -21.46
C GLU A 492 -3.69 12.26 -20.81
N LEU A 493 -3.88 13.50 -21.26
CA LEU A 493 -3.23 14.70 -20.73
C LEU A 493 -4.28 15.77 -20.48
N THR A 494 -4.29 16.34 -19.28
CA THR A 494 -5.19 17.41 -18.88
C THR A 494 -4.40 18.68 -18.59
N VAL A 495 -4.77 19.79 -19.23
CA VAL A 495 -4.21 21.11 -18.95
C VAL A 495 -4.98 21.72 -17.79
N LEU A 496 -4.25 22.17 -16.77
CA LEU A 496 -4.78 22.78 -15.56
C LEU A 496 -4.36 24.26 -15.50
N ASP A 497 -5.23 25.10 -14.95
CA ASP A 497 -4.90 26.50 -14.68
C ASP A 497 -3.80 26.62 -13.61
N ARG A 498 -3.79 25.68 -12.67
CA ARG A 498 -2.82 25.56 -11.58
C ARG A 498 -2.64 24.09 -11.23
N MET A 499 -1.39 23.67 -10.98
CA MET A 499 -1.11 22.33 -10.49
C MET A 499 -1.63 22.24 -9.05
N PRO A 500 -2.54 21.30 -8.72
CA PRO A 500 -2.98 21.11 -7.35
C PRO A 500 -1.78 20.68 -6.53
N THR A 501 -1.55 21.42 -5.46
CA THR A 501 -0.47 21.17 -4.51
C THR A 501 -1.08 20.87 -3.16
N GLY A 502 -0.53 19.88 -2.46
CA GLY A 502 -0.89 19.63 -1.08
C GLY A 502 -0.40 20.75 -0.18
N THR A 503 -0.70 20.64 1.11
CA THR A 503 -0.29 21.60 2.14
C THR A 503 1.23 21.77 2.30
N SER A 504 2.02 20.85 1.72
CA SER A 504 3.49 20.91 1.67
C SER A 504 4.06 21.69 0.46
N GLY A 505 3.21 22.22 -0.42
CA GLY A 505 3.63 22.88 -1.66
C GLY A 505 4.09 21.91 -2.76
N LYS A 506 4.13 20.60 -2.48
CA LYS A 506 4.34 19.54 -3.48
C LYS A 506 3.04 19.23 -4.20
N VAL A 507 3.13 18.75 -5.43
CA VAL A 507 1.98 18.33 -6.24
C VAL A 507 1.14 17.28 -5.51
N ASP A 508 -0.17 17.49 -5.46
CA ASP A 508 -1.14 16.56 -4.89
C ASP A 508 -1.60 15.55 -5.94
N HIS A 509 -0.87 14.44 -6.05
CA HIS A 509 -1.18 13.37 -7.00
C HIS A 509 -2.54 12.68 -6.73
N GLN A 510 -3.08 12.81 -5.52
CA GLN A 510 -4.38 12.23 -5.17
C GLN A 510 -5.53 13.12 -5.65
N ALA A 511 -5.37 14.45 -5.55
CA ALA A 511 -6.26 15.41 -6.19
C ALA A 511 -6.24 15.29 -7.73
N LEU A 512 -5.09 14.93 -8.30
CA LEU A 512 -4.93 14.71 -9.75
C LEU A 512 -5.64 13.44 -10.25
N ASP A 513 -5.54 12.30 -9.57
CA ASP A 513 -6.26 11.09 -10.01
C ASP A 513 -7.79 11.29 -9.96
N GLY A 514 -8.27 12.19 -9.08
CA GLY A 514 -9.66 12.66 -9.04
C GLY A 514 -10.13 13.51 -10.23
N HIS A 515 -9.24 14.09 -11.03
CA HIS A 515 -9.63 14.93 -12.18
C HIS A 515 -10.29 14.13 -13.33
N ARG A 516 -10.14 12.79 -13.40
CA ARG A 516 -10.89 11.94 -14.35
C ARG A 516 -12.40 12.02 -14.11
N GLU A 517 -12.81 12.06 -12.85
CA GLU A 517 -14.23 12.02 -12.46
C GLU A 517 -14.95 13.32 -12.84
N ALA A 518 -14.22 14.43 -12.90
CA ALA A 518 -14.73 15.73 -13.31
C ALA A 518 -14.96 15.86 -14.84
N ARG A 519 -14.12 15.22 -15.69
CA ARG A 519 -14.26 15.30 -17.17
C ARG A 519 -15.08 14.18 -17.80
N ALA A 520 -15.08 12.97 -17.22
CA ALA A 520 -16.02 11.93 -17.66
C ALA A 520 -17.49 12.33 -17.36
N ALA A 521 -17.70 13.24 -16.41
CA ALA A 521 -18.98 13.89 -16.14
C ALA A 521 -19.42 14.91 -17.22
N GLU A 522 -18.50 15.44 -18.05
CA GLU A 522 -18.84 16.36 -19.16
C GLU A 522 -19.60 15.67 -20.29
N ALA A 523 -19.69 14.32 -20.29
CA ALA A 523 -20.52 13.53 -21.20
C ALA A 523 -21.99 13.36 -20.76
N GLY A 524 -22.51 14.28 -19.92
CA GLY A 524 -23.95 14.44 -19.69
C GLY A 524 -24.50 13.96 -18.34
N ALA A 525 -23.69 13.99 -17.28
CA ALA A 525 -24.18 13.76 -15.91
C ALA A 525 -24.53 15.10 -15.23
N SER A 526 -25.57 15.13 -14.40
CA SER A 526 -25.96 16.34 -13.66
C SER A 526 -24.93 16.71 -12.57
N ASP A 527 -24.89 17.96 -12.10
CA ASP A 527 -24.03 18.39 -10.97
C ASP A 527 -24.17 17.50 -9.72
N GLU A 528 -25.34 16.90 -9.55
CA GLU A 528 -25.66 15.97 -8.48
C GLU A 528 -24.98 14.60 -8.68
N ASP A 529 -24.95 14.08 -9.90
CA ASP A 529 -24.30 12.81 -10.23
C ASP A 529 -22.77 12.88 -10.09
N THR A 530 -22.17 14.03 -10.45
CA THR A 530 -20.74 14.31 -10.28
C THR A 530 -20.35 14.38 -8.81
N SER A 531 -21.15 15.10 -8.02
CA SER A 531 -20.92 15.22 -6.57
C SER A 531 -21.09 13.87 -5.87
N LEU A 532 -22.06 13.06 -6.32
CA LEU A 532 -22.28 11.71 -5.80
C LEU A 532 -21.13 10.78 -6.14
N ALA A 533 -20.57 10.85 -7.35
CA ALA A 533 -19.38 10.08 -7.72
C ALA A 533 -18.18 10.40 -6.82
N ALA A 534 -17.94 11.68 -6.54
CA ALA A 534 -16.86 12.12 -5.65
C ALA A 534 -17.05 11.62 -4.21
N VAL A 535 -18.28 11.64 -3.68
CA VAL A 535 -18.60 11.10 -2.35
C VAL A 535 -18.40 9.57 -2.32
N ARG A 536 -18.79 8.85 -3.39
CA ARG A 536 -18.57 7.40 -3.50
C ARG A 536 -17.10 7.04 -3.58
N ALA A 537 -16.30 7.78 -4.34
CA ALA A 537 -14.85 7.58 -4.44
C ALA A 537 -14.17 7.82 -3.09
N MET A 538 -14.57 8.87 -2.38
CA MET A 538 -14.08 9.17 -1.03
C MET A 538 -14.46 8.06 -0.03
N ILE A 539 -15.70 7.57 -0.06
CA ILE A 539 -16.12 6.45 0.80
C ILE A 539 -15.33 5.18 0.45
N ALA A 540 -15.14 4.89 -0.84
CA ALA A 540 -14.34 3.74 -1.28
C ALA A 540 -12.87 3.83 -0.81
N GLU A 541 -12.27 5.02 -0.84
CA GLU A 541 -10.93 5.30 -0.31
C GLU A 541 -10.87 5.01 1.20
N VAL A 542 -11.83 5.52 1.96
CA VAL A 542 -11.88 5.36 3.42
C VAL A 542 -12.09 3.90 3.81
N LEU A 543 -12.83 3.14 3.02
CA LEU A 543 -13.09 1.72 3.23
C LEU A 543 -12.00 0.79 2.64
N GLY A 544 -11.07 1.32 1.84
CA GLY A 544 -10.07 0.51 1.14
C GLY A 544 -10.66 -0.47 0.12
N VAL A 545 -11.84 -0.15 -0.46
CA VAL A 545 -12.53 -1.00 -1.45
C VAL A 545 -12.46 -0.39 -2.85
N PRO A 546 -12.58 -1.20 -3.93
CA PRO A 546 -12.47 -0.68 -5.29
C PRO A 546 -13.56 0.33 -5.69
N ALA A 547 -14.77 0.17 -5.17
CA ALA A 547 -15.91 1.06 -5.39
C ALA A 547 -17.02 0.80 -4.36
N VAL A 548 -17.88 1.80 -4.14
CA VAL A 548 -19.12 1.69 -3.35
C VAL A 548 -20.29 2.19 -4.19
N GLY A 549 -21.44 1.51 -4.16
CA GLY A 549 -22.67 1.89 -4.84
C GLY A 549 -23.26 3.20 -4.29
N ALA A 550 -24.07 3.91 -5.08
CA ALA A 550 -24.66 5.20 -4.68
C ALA A 550 -25.57 5.12 -3.45
N ASP A 551 -26.29 4.00 -3.34
CA ASP A 551 -27.27 3.69 -2.31
C ASP A 551 -26.81 2.45 -1.50
N GLU A 552 -25.53 2.10 -1.62
CA GLU A 552 -24.93 1.01 -0.83
C GLU A 552 -24.70 1.49 0.60
N ASP A 553 -25.11 0.66 1.55
CA ASP A 553 -24.93 0.93 2.97
C ASP A 553 -23.44 0.89 3.35
N PHE A 554 -22.97 1.93 4.03
CA PHE A 554 -21.57 2.11 4.41
C PHE A 554 -21.02 0.96 5.24
N PHE A 555 -21.82 0.40 6.15
CA PHE A 555 -21.41 -0.73 7.00
C PHE A 555 -21.41 -2.04 6.20
N ALA A 556 -22.37 -2.21 5.28
CA ALA A 556 -22.36 -3.34 4.35
C ALA A 556 -21.13 -3.34 3.43
N ALA A 557 -20.69 -2.15 2.98
CA ALA A 557 -19.48 -1.94 2.19
C ALA A 557 -18.18 -2.19 2.98
N GLY A 558 -18.26 -2.51 4.27
CA GLY A 558 -17.11 -2.82 5.13
C GLY A 558 -16.72 -1.70 6.09
N GLY A 559 -17.52 -0.65 6.20
CA GLY A 559 -17.31 0.43 7.14
C GLY A 559 -17.64 0.10 8.59
N ASP A 560 -17.14 0.94 9.47
CA ASP A 560 -17.34 0.94 10.92
C ASP A 560 -17.46 2.39 11.43
N SER A 561 -17.66 2.59 12.73
CA SER A 561 -17.81 3.94 13.29
C SER A 561 -16.57 4.81 13.10
N LEU A 562 -15.36 4.21 13.07
CA LEU A 562 -14.11 4.93 12.89
C LEU A 562 -13.95 5.43 11.46
N SER A 563 -14.15 4.55 10.50
CA SER A 563 -14.17 4.87 9.07
C SER A 563 -15.33 5.81 8.73
N ALA A 564 -16.49 5.71 9.39
CA ALA A 564 -17.58 6.70 9.21
C ALA A 564 -17.15 8.10 9.66
N MET A 565 -16.45 8.20 10.79
CA MET A 565 -15.84 9.44 11.28
C MET A 565 -14.74 9.96 10.31
N ASN A 566 -13.89 9.08 9.80
CA ASN A 566 -12.89 9.44 8.79
C ASN A 566 -13.56 9.92 7.49
N ALA A 567 -14.64 9.28 7.07
CA ALA A 567 -15.39 9.64 5.87
C ALA A 567 -16.03 11.03 6.02
N ILE A 568 -16.70 11.33 7.14
CA ILE A 568 -17.28 12.66 7.35
C ILE A 568 -16.20 13.74 7.49
N SER A 569 -15.08 13.45 8.17
CA SER A 569 -13.95 14.38 8.29
C SER A 569 -13.32 14.68 6.93
N LEU A 570 -13.02 13.65 6.15
CA LEU A 570 -12.48 13.78 4.80
C LEU A 570 -13.47 14.52 3.90
N ALA A 571 -14.77 14.26 4.06
CA ALA A 571 -15.83 14.95 3.31
C ALA A 571 -15.88 16.44 3.63
N ARG A 572 -15.87 16.82 4.91
CA ARG A 572 -15.84 18.24 5.34
C ARG A 572 -14.68 18.98 4.71
N LYS A 573 -13.48 18.38 4.73
CA LYS A 573 -12.26 18.95 4.15
C LYS A 573 -12.32 19.05 2.63
N ARG A 574 -12.74 17.98 1.95
CA ARG A 574 -12.75 17.87 0.48
C ARG A 574 -13.86 18.68 -0.18
N PHE A 575 -15.00 18.82 0.49
CA PHE A 575 -16.19 19.50 -0.03
C PHE A 575 -16.45 20.86 0.62
N HIS A 576 -15.56 21.34 1.50
CA HIS A 576 -15.69 22.62 2.22
C HIS A 576 -17.02 22.74 2.99
N ALA A 577 -17.36 21.68 3.70
CA ALA A 577 -18.66 21.50 4.35
C ALA A 577 -18.48 21.27 5.85
N ASP A 578 -17.78 22.18 6.55
CA ASP A 578 -17.34 22.03 7.95
C ASP A 578 -18.45 21.59 8.91
N ASP A 579 -19.70 22.03 8.66
CA ASP A 579 -20.87 21.76 9.48
C ASP A 579 -21.58 20.42 9.16
N ALA A 580 -21.05 19.61 8.24
CA ALA A 580 -21.66 18.34 7.84
C ALA A 580 -21.86 17.40 9.03
N SER A 581 -23.10 16.95 9.25
CA SER A 581 -23.49 16.22 10.45
C SER A 581 -23.22 14.71 10.34
N LEU A 582 -22.38 14.18 11.25
CA LEU A 582 -22.18 12.74 11.38
C LEU A 582 -23.50 12.02 11.72
N ARG A 583 -24.33 12.64 12.58
CA ARG A 583 -25.64 12.12 12.96
C ARG A 583 -26.54 11.91 11.75
N GLU A 584 -26.62 12.89 10.86
CA GLU A 584 -27.48 12.81 9.68
C GLU A 584 -27.00 11.80 8.65
N PHE A 585 -25.68 11.54 8.60
CA PHE A 585 -25.10 10.48 7.80
C PHE A 585 -25.37 9.10 8.41
N LEU A 586 -25.20 8.93 9.72
CA LEU A 586 -25.42 7.64 10.39
C LEU A 586 -26.89 7.18 10.34
N ALA A 587 -27.83 8.13 10.29
CA ALA A 587 -29.26 7.84 10.18
C ALA A 587 -29.63 7.11 8.86
N ASP A 588 -28.90 7.37 7.78
CA ASP A 588 -29.03 6.71 6.48
C ASP A 588 -27.64 6.64 5.83
N PRO A 589 -26.82 5.63 6.14
CA PRO A 589 -25.39 5.66 5.87
C PRO A 589 -25.06 5.28 4.42
N THR A 590 -25.60 6.04 3.46
CA THR A 590 -25.35 5.85 2.02
C THR A 590 -24.55 7.02 1.44
N PRO A 591 -23.78 6.81 0.35
CA PRO A 591 -23.12 7.90 -0.35
C PRO A 591 -24.09 9.00 -0.81
N ARG A 592 -25.33 8.65 -1.18
CA ARG A 592 -26.37 9.62 -1.54
C ARG A 592 -26.79 10.48 -0.36
N ARG A 593 -26.98 9.90 0.81
CA ARG A 593 -27.29 10.66 2.03
C ARG A 593 -26.14 11.58 2.41
N MET A 594 -24.91 11.07 2.39
CA MET A 594 -23.71 11.86 2.67
C MET A 594 -23.66 13.10 1.76
N LEU A 595 -23.96 12.95 0.47
CA LEU A 595 -24.04 14.09 -0.44
C LEU A 595 -25.11 15.12 -0.02
N SER A 596 -26.29 14.69 0.41
CA SER A 596 -27.33 15.59 0.94
C SER A 596 -26.81 16.38 2.14
N VAL A 597 -26.21 15.69 3.11
CA VAL A 597 -25.65 16.29 4.34
C VAL A 597 -24.59 17.35 4.01
N LEU A 598 -23.73 17.07 3.01
CA LEU A 598 -22.71 18.02 2.57
C LEU A 598 -23.31 19.25 1.87
N LYS A 599 -24.38 19.07 1.09
CA LYS A 599 -25.09 20.19 0.44
C LYS A 599 -25.76 21.09 1.49
N ASP A 600 -26.43 20.50 2.46
CA ASP A 600 -27.12 21.23 3.53
C ASP A 600 -26.11 22.03 4.36
N ALA A 601 -24.98 21.42 4.74
CA ALA A 601 -23.90 22.09 5.47
C ALA A 601 -23.25 23.25 4.70
N ARG A 602 -23.12 23.15 3.37
CA ARG A 602 -22.58 24.25 2.55
C ARG A 602 -23.54 25.44 2.42
N SER A 603 -24.84 25.20 2.59
CA SER A 603 -25.86 26.24 2.56
C SER A 603 -25.99 26.98 3.89
N ALA A 604 -25.46 26.41 4.98
CA ALA A 604 -25.43 27.03 6.29
C ALA A 604 -24.38 28.15 6.34
N SER A 605 -24.75 29.31 6.87
CA SER A 605 -23.81 30.41 7.12
C SER A 605 -22.88 30.04 8.28
N ARG A 606 -21.56 30.13 8.09
CA ARG A 606 -20.58 29.95 9.17
C ARG A 606 -20.91 30.91 10.32
N PRO A 607 -21.15 30.43 11.55
CA PRO A 607 -21.31 31.32 12.69
C PRO A 607 -20.01 32.09 12.95
N GLU A 608 -20.14 33.38 13.28
CA GLU A 608 -19.02 34.23 13.66
C GLU A 608 -18.25 33.65 14.87
N HIS A 609 -16.94 33.88 14.89
CA HIS A 609 -16.06 33.45 15.97
C HIS A 609 -16.58 33.98 17.31
N THR A 610 -16.84 33.09 18.27
CA THR A 610 -17.10 33.51 19.65
C THR A 610 -15.78 33.69 20.35
N GLU A 611 -15.56 34.89 20.89
CA GLU A 611 -14.44 35.18 21.77
C GLU A 611 -14.57 34.30 23.02
N LEU A 612 -13.52 33.52 23.30
CA LEU A 612 -13.48 32.63 24.46
C LEU A 612 -13.22 33.43 25.73
N GLU A 613 -13.99 33.15 26.76
CA GLU A 613 -13.65 33.59 28.12
C GLU A 613 -12.26 33.05 28.48
N PRO A 614 -11.30 33.91 28.89
CA PRO A 614 -9.98 33.47 29.32
C PRO A 614 -10.09 32.40 30.42
N GLY A 615 -9.36 31.30 30.27
CA GLY A 615 -9.35 30.23 31.25
C GLY A 615 -10.43 29.15 31.08
N ALA A 616 -11.31 29.27 30.09
CA ALA A 616 -12.36 28.29 29.82
C ALA A 616 -11.80 26.89 29.55
N LEU A 617 -12.43 25.88 30.14
CA LEU A 617 -12.13 24.46 29.93
C LEU A 617 -13.20 23.78 29.08
N SER A 618 -12.84 22.72 28.36
CA SER A 618 -13.84 21.79 27.81
C SER A 618 -14.55 21.05 28.95
N SER A 619 -15.74 20.55 28.64
CA SER A 619 -16.52 19.68 29.51
C SER A 619 -15.76 18.41 29.92
N GLY A 620 -14.96 17.86 29.01
CA GLY A 620 -14.06 16.75 29.29
C GLY A 620 -12.98 17.13 30.31
N GLN A 621 -12.34 18.29 30.14
CA GLN A 621 -11.34 18.79 31.07
C GLN A 621 -11.91 19.11 32.45
N GLU A 622 -13.10 19.71 32.55
CA GLU A 622 -13.75 19.98 33.84
C GLU A 622 -14.00 18.68 34.63
N ARG A 623 -14.48 17.64 33.94
CA ARG A 623 -14.70 16.31 34.54
C ARG A 623 -13.40 15.68 35.01
N LEU A 624 -12.38 15.63 34.16
CA LEU A 624 -11.09 15.02 34.50
C LEU A 624 -10.40 15.78 35.63
N TRP A 625 -10.50 17.11 35.65
CA TRP A 625 -10.00 17.93 36.74
C TRP A 625 -10.69 17.59 38.07
N PHE A 626 -12.02 17.44 38.05
CA PHE A 626 -12.77 17.01 39.24
C PHE A 626 -12.31 15.63 39.74
N LEU A 627 -12.11 14.67 38.83
CA LEU A 627 -11.60 13.33 39.17
C LEU A 627 -10.18 13.38 39.74
N GLU A 628 -9.32 14.23 39.18
CA GLU A 628 -7.96 14.45 39.70
C GLU A 628 -7.99 15.02 41.12
N GLN A 629 -8.87 15.98 41.42
CA GLN A 629 -9.03 16.52 42.78
C GLN A 629 -9.58 15.49 43.77
N LEU A 630 -10.40 14.53 43.31
CA LEU A 630 -10.89 13.43 44.15
C LEU A 630 -9.82 12.37 44.44
N HIS A 631 -8.92 12.11 43.50
CA HIS A 631 -7.92 11.03 43.57
C HIS A 631 -6.49 11.47 43.20
N PRO A 632 -5.92 12.53 43.82
CA PRO A 632 -4.71 13.23 43.35
C PRO A 632 -3.37 12.47 43.48
N ARG A 633 -3.40 11.17 43.80
CA ARG A 633 -2.18 10.38 44.13
C ARG A 633 -2.11 9.00 43.48
N LYS A 634 -2.98 8.68 42.50
CA LYS A 634 -3.07 7.31 41.96
C LYS A 634 -2.69 7.17 40.49
N GLY A 635 -2.24 8.23 39.83
CA GLY A 635 -1.79 8.15 38.43
C GLY A 635 -2.87 7.67 37.44
N ALA A 636 -4.13 7.60 37.86
CA ALA A 636 -5.25 7.09 37.09
C ALA A 636 -5.59 7.99 35.88
N GLN A 637 -5.16 9.26 35.92
CA GLN A 637 -5.34 10.23 34.85
C GLN A 637 -4.08 10.41 34.00
N LEU A 638 -3.15 9.45 34.03
CA LEU A 638 -1.92 9.47 33.25
C LEU A 638 -1.99 8.46 32.11
N ILE A 639 -1.71 8.93 30.91
CA ILE A 639 -1.53 8.12 29.71
C ILE A 639 -0.04 7.79 29.59
N ARG A 640 0.26 6.50 29.47
CA ARG A 640 1.62 5.99 29.24
C ARG A 640 1.74 5.53 27.80
N LEU A 641 2.70 6.08 27.07
CA LEU A 641 2.99 5.71 25.69
C LEU A 641 4.44 5.25 25.56
N GLY A 642 4.64 3.98 25.20
CA GLY A 642 5.94 3.45 24.83
C GLY A 642 6.12 3.42 23.30
N LEU A 643 7.23 3.94 22.80
CA LEU A 643 7.62 3.91 21.39
C LEU A 643 9.02 3.32 21.25
N THR A 644 9.14 2.24 20.47
CA THR A 644 10.43 1.73 20.02
C THR A 644 10.90 2.53 18.82
N LEU A 645 12.04 3.20 18.96
CA LEU A 645 12.74 3.92 17.90
C LEU A 645 13.87 3.03 17.38
N ARG A 646 13.81 2.62 16.10
CA ARG A 646 14.84 1.79 15.46
C ARG A 646 15.65 2.59 14.45
N GLY A 647 16.97 2.46 14.50
CA GLY A 647 17.91 3.16 13.62
C GLY A 647 18.99 3.92 14.38
N ASP A 648 19.79 4.68 13.63
CA ASP A 648 20.82 5.56 14.20
C ASP A 648 20.17 6.85 14.71
N LEU A 649 19.82 6.85 16.00
CA LEU A 649 19.01 7.90 16.62
C LEU A 649 19.84 9.16 16.90
N ASP A 650 19.47 10.25 16.22
CA ASP A 650 19.92 11.61 16.54
C ASP A 650 19.12 12.14 17.75
N LEU A 651 19.80 12.25 18.89
CA LEU A 651 19.19 12.70 20.14
C LEU A 651 18.77 14.17 20.12
N ASP A 652 19.47 15.02 19.36
CA ASP A 652 19.15 16.44 19.26
C ASP A 652 17.93 16.64 18.37
N ALA A 653 17.82 15.86 17.30
CA ALA A 653 16.63 15.81 16.45
C ALA A 653 15.39 15.35 17.24
N LEU A 654 15.51 14.30 18.07
CA LEU A 654 14.41 13.84 18.92
C LEU A 654 14.01 14.90 19.96
N GLN A 655 14.99 15.51 20.63
CA GLN A 655 14.74 16.57 21.60
C GLN A 655 14.06 17.79 20.96
N HIS A 656 14.46 18.15 19.73
CA HIS A 656 13.82 19.20 18.96
C HIS A 656 12.36 18.85 18.62
N ALA A 657 12.13 17.63 18.11
CA ALA A 657 10.80 17.18 17.71
C ALA A 657 9.80 17.26 18.87
N LEU A 658 10.19 16.78 20.06
CA LEU A 658 9.34 16.86 21.25
C LEU A 658 9.03 18.31 21.66
N ASN A 659 10.00 19.22 21.60
CA ASN A 659 9.80 20.63 21.93
C ASN A 659 8.95 21.37 20.88
N ALA A 660 9.08 21.01 19.60
CA ALA A 660 8.27 21.57 18.53
C ALA A 660 6.79 21.18 18.70
N ILE A 661 6.50 19.94 19.08
CA ILE A 661 5.16 19.46 19.37
C ILE A 661 4.55 20.18 20.58
N VAL A 662 5.31 20.32 21.68
CA VAL A 662 4.86 21.07 22.87
C VAL A 662 4.57 22.54 22.54
N SER A 663 5.38 23.14 21.65
CA SER A 663 5.17 24.52 21.20
C SER A 663 3.92 24.65 20.32
N ARG A 664 3.71 23.68 19.40
CA ARG A 664 2.58 23.63 18.47
C ARG A 664 1.24 23.49 19.17
N HIS A 665 1.12 22.56 20.13
CA HIS A 665 -0.16 22.20 20.73
C HIS A 665 -0.36 22.88 22.09
N GLU A 666 -1.26 23.87 22.12
CA GLU A 666 -1.64 24.61 23.34
C GLU A 666 -1.90 23.70 24.55
N PRO A 667 -2.65 22.59 24.44
CA PRO A 667 -2.96 21.75 25.61
C PRO A 667 -1.72 21.24 26.34
N LEU A 668 -0.66 20.85 25.63
CA LEU A 668 0.56 20.32 26.26
C LEU A 668 1.26 21.36 27.16
N ARG A 669 1.00 22.65 26.94
CA ARG A 669 1.54 23.78 27.71
C ARG A 669 0.47 24.51 28.54
N THR A 670 -0.69 23.88 28.74
CA THR A 670 -1.77 24.40 29.60
C THR A 670 -1.64 23.85 31.01
N VAL A 671 -1.65 24.73 32.01
CA VAL A 671 -1.76 24.35 33.42
C VAL A 671 -3.18 24.54 33.93
N PHE A 672 -3.57 23.76 34.93
CA PHE A 672 -4.90 23.77 35.52
C PHE A 672 -4.83 24.24 36.96
N SER A 673 -5.73 25.14 37.34
CA SER A 673 -5.85 25.66 38.70
C SER A 673 -7.33 25.90 39.03
N GLN A 674 -7.60 26.44 40.23
CA GLN A 674 -8.95 26.76 40.67
C GLN A 674 -9.02 28.23 41.11
N GLU A 675 -9.94 28.99 40.52
CA GLU A 675 -10.24 30.38 40.88
C GLU A 675 -11.67 30.48 41.40
N ARG A 676 -11.84 30.92 42.65
CA ARG A 676 -13.16 31.07 43.32
C ARG A 676 -14.05 29.82 43.24
N GLY A 677 -13.44 28.63 43.28
CA GLY A 677 -14.16 27.37 43.20
C GLY A 677 -14.32 26.81 41.78
N ILE A 678 -13.98 27.57 40.74
CA ILE A 678 -14.16 27.21 39.33
C ILE A 678 -12.81 26.75 38.76
N PRO A 679 -12.74 25.62 38.06
CA PRO A 679 -11.50 25.18 37.40
C PRO A 679 -11.18 26.07 36.20
N VAL A 680 -9.91 26.45 36.06
CA VAL A 680 -9.43 27.30 34.97
C VAL A 680 -8.16 26.73 34.35
N GLY A 681 -8.02 26.90 33.03
CA GLY A 681 -6.85 26.46 32.26
C GLY A 681 -6.04 27.64 31.72
N THR A 682 -4.77 27.74 32.09
CA THR A 682 -3.88 28.82 31.63
C THR A 682 -2.84 28.29 30.67
N VAL A 683 -2.86 28.76 29.43
CA VAL A 683 -1.88 28.38 28.39
C VAL A 683 -0.59 29.17 28.59
N TRP A 684 0.55 28.48 28.76
CA TRP A 684 1.85 29.14 28.91
C TRP A 684 2.45 29.50 27.56
N PRO A 685 3.07 30.69 27.39
CA PRO A 685 3.65 31.10 26.11
C PRO A 685 4.75 30.16 25.60
N LYS A 686 5.51 29.56 26.52
CA LYS A 686 6.59 28.63 26.21
C LYS A 686 6.69 27.56 27.29
N ALA A 687 6.84 26.31 26.87
CA ALA A 687 7.19 25.18 27.70
C ALA A 687 8.08 24.24 26.88
N GLU A 688 9.01 23.53 27.53
CA GLU A 688 9.90 22.57 26.90
C GLU A 688 9.85 21.28 27.69
N VAL A 689 9.93 20.15 26.99
CA VAL A 689 10.00 18.82 27.60
C VAL A 689 11.46 18.37 27.61
N THR A 690 11.98 18.01 28.78
CA THR A 690 13.34 17.46 28.88
C THR A 690 13.31 15.96 28.59
N LEU A 691 14.16 15.50 27.68
CA LEU A 691 14.37 14.08 27.42
C LEU A 691 15.33 13.50 28.48
N GLU A 692 14.79 12.85 29.50
CA GLU A 692 15.58 12.19 30.54
C GLU A 692 16.17 10.87 30.01
N ARG A 693 17.50 10.72 30.09
CA ARG A 693 18.21 9.54 29.59
C ARG A 693 18.48 8.58 30.73
N VAL A 694 18.06 7.32 30.59
CA VAL A 694 18.32 6.27 31.59
C VAL A 694 19.54 5.44 31.16
N ALA A 695 20.49 5.25 32.07
CA ALA A 695 21.73 4.52 31.80
C ALA A 695 21.65 3.05 32.27
N GLY A 696 22.06 2.09 31.42
CA GLY A 696 22.21 0.67 31.75
C GLY A 696 21.64 -0.29 30.70
N ASP A 697 22.07 -1.57 30.73
CA ASP A 697 21.30 -2.68 30.14
C ASP A 697 20.05 -2.85 31.00
N VAL A 698 18.89 -2.45 30.48
CA VAL A 698 17.67 -2.43 31.29
C VAL A 698 16.99 -3.78 31.16
N ASP A 699 17.29 -4.69 32.10
CA ASP A 699 16.56 -5.95 32.30
C ASP A 699 15.07 -5.73 32.68
N LEU A 700 14.66 -4.48 32.94
CA LEU A 700 13.33 -4.08 33.39
C LEU A 700 12.72 -3.01 32.46
N VAL A 701 12.33 -3.43 31.27
CA VAL A 701 11.53 -2.58 30.37
C VAL A 701 10.19 -2.18 31.00
N SER A 702 9.68 -2.99 31.94
CA SER A 702 8.51 -2.69 32.77
C SER A 702 8.70 -1.46 33.67
N ASP A 703 9.84 -1.31 34.36
CA ASP A 703 10.10 -0.16 35.25
C ASP A 703 10.21 1.17 34.48
N LEU A 704 10.75 1.13 33.26
CA LEU A 704 10.85 2.29 32.37
C LEU A 704 9.49 2.78 31.87
N VAL A 705 8.52 1.87 31.73
CA VAL A 705 7.17 2.17 31.27
C VAL A 705 6.25 2.53 32.43
N ASP A 706 6.38 1.86 33.59
CA ASP A 706 5.59 2.15 34.79
C ASP A 706 5.69 3.64 35.14
N GLY A 707 6.92 4.18 35.13
CA GLY A 707 7.14 5.61 35.28
C GLY A 707 6.55 6.17 36.57
N SER A 708 6.33 5.33 37.59
CA SER A 708 5.72 5.69 38.88
C SER A 708 6.50 6.76 39.65
N GLU A 709 7.80 6.91 39.37
CA GLU A 709 8.64 7.99 39.87
C GLU A 709 8.41 9.35 39.17
N LEU A 710 7.86 9.34 37.95
CA LEU A 710 7.55 10.57 37.20
C LEU A 710 6.20 11.13 37.65
N SER A 711 6.22 12.36 38.18
CA SER A 711 4.99 13.10 38.46
C SER A 711 4.72 14.12 37.36
N VAL A 712 3.59 14.00 36.67
CA VAL A 712 3.01 15.10 35.89
C VAL A 712 2.11 15.89 36.83
N ARG A 713 2.48 17.15 37.11
CA ARG A 713 1.70 18.03 37.98
C ARG A 713 0.88 18.98 37.14
N THR A 714 -0.40 19.10 37.45
CA THR A 714 -1.34 19.93 36.71
C THR A 714 -1.01 21.42 36.75
N GLU A 715 -0.25 21.87 37.74
CA GLU A 715 0.18 23.26 37.91
C GLU A 715 1.52 23.57 37.20
N GLN A 716 2.16 22.59 36.56
CA GLN A 716 3.52 22.74 35.99
C GLN A 716 3.58 22.25 34.54
N PRO A 717 3.81 23.15 33.56
CA PRO A 717 3.92 22.76 32.17
C PRO A 717 5.34 22.26 31.83
N PRO A 718 5.50 21.46 30.76
CA PRO A 718 4.42 20.85 29.98
C PRO A 718 3.76 19.70 30.76
N LEU A 719 2.51 19.34 30.45
CA LEU A 719 1.83 18.17 31.04
C LEU A 719 2.25 16.84 30.37
N MET A 720 3.54 16.75 30.05
CA MET A 720 4.20 15.62 29.40
C MET A 720 5.61 15.45 29.97
N ARG A 721 6.05 14.21 30.18
CA ARG A 721 7.43 13.84 30.52
C ARG A 721 7.94 12.81 29.51
N ALA A 722 9.23 12.85 29.19
CA ALA A 722 9.85 11.96 28.22
C ALA A 722 11.09 11.29 28.81
N ARG A 723 11.18 9.96 28.69
CA ARG A 723 12.35 9.16 29.04
C ARG A 723 12.83 8.37 27.83
N LEU A 724 14.14 8.26 27.69
CA LEU A 724 14.76 7.43 26.66
C LEU A 724 15.72 6.43 27.29
N ALA A 725 15.53 5.16 26.96
CA ALA A 725 16.48 4.10 27.27
C ALA A 725 16.98 3.47 25.97
N ARG A 726 18.27 3.15 25.92
CA ARG A 726 18.84 2.35 24.83
C ARG A 726 18.70 0.88 25.22
N ILE A 727 17.91 0.11 24.46
CA ILE A 727 17.65 -1.31 24.73
C ILE A 727 18.47 -2.24 23.83
N ALA A 728 18.98 -1.72 22.71
CA ALA A 728 19.97 -2.38 21.85
C ALA A 728 20.81 -1.31 21.12
N PRO A 729 21.89 -1.68 20.40
CA PRO A 729 22.74 -0.70 19.70
C PRO A 729 21.97 0.27 18.79
N ASP A 730 20.93 -0.21 18.13
CA ASP A 730 20.07 0.49 17.17
C ASP A 730 18.60 0.54 17.62
N HIS A 731 18.28 0.13 18.85
CA HIS A 731 16.92 0.15 19.39
C HIS A 731 16.87 1.00 20.66
N HIS A 732 15.97 1.98 20.66
CA HIS A 732 15.71 2.83 21.81
C HIS A 732 14.24 2.75 22.19
N LEU A 733 13.95 2.74 23.48
CA LEU A 733 12.60 2.86 24.00
C LEU A 733 12.39 4.29 24.50
N LEU A 734 11.49 5.02 23.84
CA LEU A 734 10.98 6.31 24.27
C LEU A 734 9.68 6.10 25.05
N THR A 735 9.66 6.46 26.33
CA THR A 735 8.46 6.47 27.16
C THR A 735 7.99 7.90 27.32
N LEU A 736 6.72 8.16 27.00
CA LEU A 736 6.03 9.42 27.23
C LEU A 736 4.94 9.23 28.28
N LEU A 737 4.98 10.06 29.33
CA LEU A 737 3.95 10.13 30.36
C LEU A 737 3.19 11.44 30.19
N ILE A 738 1.89 11.36 29.88
CA ILE A 738 1.07 12.52 29.50
C ILE A 738 -0.17 12.56 30.38
N HIS A 739 -0.58 13.73 30.86
CA HIS A 739 -1.84 13.82 31.60
C HIS A 739 -3.05 13.75 30.64
N HIS A 740 -4.06 12.98 31.00
CA HIS A 740 -5.31 12.84 30.24
C HIS A 740 -6.10 14.17 30.11
N LEU A 741 -5.74 15.22 30.87
CA LEU A 741 -6.31 16.57 30.72
C LEU A 741 -5.92 17.26 29.42
N VAL A 742 -4.83 16.81 28.79
CA VAL A 742 -4.24 17.47 27.62
C VAL A 742 -4.11 16.55 26.40
N ALA A 743 -4.45 15.28 26.54
CA ALA A 743 -4.38 14.28 25.48
C ALA A 743 -5.38 13.15 25.72
N ASP A 744 -5.78 12.49 24.64
CA ASP A 744 -6.61 11.29 24.62
C ASP A 744 -6.00 10.22 23.68
N GLY A 745 -6.67 9.08 23.50
CA GLY A 745 -6.17 7.98 22.66
C GLY A 745 -5.88 8.39 21.21
N TRP A 746 -6.70 9.26 20.61
CA TRP A 746 -6.46 9.77 19.25
C TRP A 746 -5.24 10.69 19.20
N SER A 747 -5.04 11.50 20.24
CA SER A 747 -3.88 12.37 20.37
C SER A 747 -2.55 11.59 20.34
N LEU A 748 -2.54 10.33 20.76
CA LEU A 748 -1.34 9.47 20.68
C LEU A 748 -0.96 9.12 19.24
N ALA A 749 -1.95 8.94 18.36
CA ALA A 749 -1.70 8.73 16.92
C ALA A 749 -1.12 9.99 16.27
N VAL A 750 -1.67 11.17 16.60
CA VAL A 750 -1.14 12.47 16.17
C VAL A 750 0.29 12.66 16.67
N LEU A 751 0.53 12.41 17.95
CA LEU A 751 1.83 12.54 18.60
C LEU A 751 2.90 11.66 17.93
N ARG A 752 2.61 10.38 17.66
CA ARG A 752 3.52 9.46 16.97
C ARG A 752 3.89 9.96 15.57
N ARG A 753 2.88 10.34 14.78
CA ARG A 753 3.05 10.87 13.42
C ARG A 753 3.87 12.17 13.43
N GLU A 754 3.64 13.04 14.39
CA GLU A 754 4.36 14.31 14.52
C GLU A 754 5.80 14.10 15.00
N ILE A 755 6.07 13.19 15.96
CA ILE A 755 7.46 12.86 16.38
C ILE A 755 8.29 12.46 15.16
N ALA A 756 7.76 11.53 14.36
CA ALA A 756 8.38 11.09 13.11
C ALA A 756 8.62 12.28 12.15
N THR A 757 7.58 13.08 11.88
CA THR A 757 7.63 14.21 10.95
C THR A 757 8.65 15.27 11.38
N TYR A 758 8.58 15.74 12.62
CA TYR A 758 9.47 16.79 13.14
C TYR A 758 10.91 16.30 13.24
N TYR A 759 11.13 15.03 13.59
CA TYR A 759 12.45 14.43 13.61
C TYR A 759 13.10 14.46 12.22
N GLN A 760 12.40 13.97 11.19
CA GLN A 760 12.95 13.92 9.84
C GLN A 760 13.24 15.32 9.29
N ARG A 761 12.34 16.27 9.51
CA ARG A 761 12.52 17.65 9.07
C ARG A 761 13.73 18.33 9.69
N TRP A 762 14.01 18.03 10.95
CA TRP A 762 15.24 18.51 11.59
C TRP A 762 16.48 17.91 10.94
N VAL A 763 16.49 16.59 10.70
CA VAL A 763 17.59 15.88 10.03
C VAL A 763 17.83 16.42 8.60
N ASP A 764 16.76 16.77 7.88
CA ASP A 764 16.82 17.32 6.53
C ASP A 764 17.23 18.80 6.48
N GLY A 765 17.35 19.47 7.63
CA GLY A 765 17.68 20.90 7.73
C GLY A 765 16.51 21.86 7.42
N GLU A 766 15.27 21.37 7.48
CA GLU A 766 14.03 22.12 7.21
C GLU A 766 13.06 22.10 8.41
N PRO A 767 13.41 22.65 9.58
CA PRO A 767 12.69 22.43 10.84
C PRO A 767 11.29 23.05 10.92
N ASP A 768 10.94 23.96 10.01
CA ASP A 768 9.67 24.69 10.06
C ASP A 768 8.48 23.83 9.62
N VAL A 769 7.42 23.82 10.44
CA VAL A 769 6.15 23.14 10.15
C VAL A 769 4.99 24.14 10.25
N PRO A 770 4.12 24.26 9.23
CA PRO A 770 2.97 25.16 9.27
C PRO A 770 2.06 24.92 10.47
N MET A 771 1.58 26.01 11.10
CA MET A 771 0.62 25.95 12.21
C MET A 771 -0.75 25.41 11.75
N PRO A 772 -1.52 24.74 12.62
CA PRO A 772 -2.86 24.24 12.26
C PRO A 772 -3.85 25.39 12.05
N ASP A 773 -4.86 25.15 11.20
CA ASP A 773 -5.95 26.11 10.90
C ASP A 773 -6.95 26.29 12.08
N SER A 774 -6.86 25.40 13.08
CA SER A 774 -7.71 25.37 14.28
C SER A 774 -6.85 25.21 15.54
N THR A 775 -7.44 25.51 16.70
CA THR A 775 -6.79 25.35 18.01
C THR A 775 -7.71 24.64 19.00
N PHE A 776 -7.14 24.04 20.04
CA PHE A 776 -7.95 23.41 21.08
C PHE A 776 -8.84 24.43 21.80
N ALA A 777 -8.35 25.66 21.99
CA ALA A 777 -9.16 26.75 22.51
C ALA A 777 -10.41 26.97 21.65
N ARG A 778 -10.29 27.00 20.32
CA ARG A 778 -11.44 27.14 19.41
C ARG A 778 -12.49 26.03 19.66
N TYR A 779 -12.06 24.78 19.79
CA TYR A 779 -12.95 23.66 20.12
C TYR A 779 -13.71 23.91 21.44
N VAL A 780 -13.03 24.35 22.50
CA VAL A 780 -13.69 24.68 23.79
C VAL A 780 -14.82 25.70 23.60
N GLY A 781 -14.61 26.68 22.73
CA GLY A 781 -15.59 27.74 22.47
C GLY A 781 -16.80 27.22 21.70
N GLU A 782 -16.56 26.35 20.72
CA GLU A 782 -17.61 25.68 19.96
C GLU A 782 -18.43 24.72 20.84
N GLU A 783 -17.78 23.92 21.68
CA GLU A 783 -18.45 23.01 22.62
C GLU A 783 -19.35 23.78 23.59
N ARG A 784 -18.84 24.85 24.20
CA ARG A 784 -19.61 25.68 25.14
C ARG A 784 -20.82 26.35 24.49
N ARG A 785 -20.67 26.81 23.24
CA ARG A 785 -21.78 27.38 22.48
C ARG A 785 -22.83 26.32 22.16
N TRP A 786 -22.38 25.15 21.69
CA TRP A 786 -23.27 24.03 21.35
C TRP A 786 -24.05 23.55 22.57
N LEU A 787 -23.44 23.49 23.76
CA LEU A 787 -24.13 23.11 25.01
C LEU A 787 -25.30 24.04 25.39
N GLY A 788 -25.38 25.25 24.84
CA GLY A 788 -26.48 26.18 25.03
C GLY A 788 -27.52 26.17 23.90
N SER A 789 -27.43 25.22 22.95
CA SER A 789 -28.30 25.17 21.77
C SER A 789 -29.45 24.17 21.93
N SER A 790 -30.47 24.29 21.06
CA SER A 790 -31.60 23.35 21.03
C SER A 790 -31.17 21.92 20.69
N GLU A 791 -30.11 21.75 19.90
CA GLU A 791 -29.55 20.43 19.56
C GLU A 791 -28.97 19.72 20.78
N ALA A 792 -28.38 20.45 21.73
CA ALA A 792 -27.91 19.86 22.99
C ALA A 792 -29.10 19.42 23.86
N GLU A 793 -30.18 20.19 23.91
CA GLU A 793 -31.42 19.80 24.62
C GLU A 793 -32.06 18.55 24.00
N GLU A 794 -32.01 18.40 22.67
CA GLU A 794 -32.46 17.19 21.97
C GLU A 794 -31.62 15.96 22.33
N CYS A 795 -30.28 16.11 22.37
CA CYS A 795 -29.40 15.03 22.81
C CYS A 795 -29.67 14.66 24.28
N GLU A 796 -29.90 15.64 25.15
CA GLU A 796 -30.23 15.40 26.56
C GLU A 796 -31.55 14.62 26.71
N ARG A 797 -32.58 14.99 25.94
CA ARG A 797 -33.84 14.23 25.89
C ARG A 797 -33.63 12.80 25.41
N TYR A 798 -32.89 12.61 24.32
CA TYR A 798 -32.56 11.26 23.83
C TYR A 798 -31.94 10.40 24.94
N TRP A 799 -30.93 10.90 25.64
CA TRP A 799 -30.27 10.14 26.70
C TRP A 799 -31.17 9.86 27.89
N THR A 800 -32.03 10.82 28.26
CA THR A 800 -33.00 10.64 29.34
C THR A 800 -34.03 9.57 28.98
N ASP A 801 -34.54 9.57 27.75
CA ASP A 801 -35.52 8.60 27.27
C ASP A 801 -34.91 7.19 27.13
N GLN A 802 -33.68 7.07 26.59
CA GLN A 802 -33.02 5.77 26.42
C GLN A 802 -32.69 5.09 27.75
N LEU A 803 -32.34 5.89 28.76
CA LEU A 803 -31.93 5.41 30.08
C LEU A 803 -33.08 5.40 31.10
N ASP A 804 -34.30 5.72 30.68
CA ASP A 804 -35.46 5.69 31.57
C ASP A 804 -35.70 4.27 32.11
N GLY A 805 -35.74 4.15 33.43
CA GLY A 805 -35.86 2.85 34.11
C GLY A 805 -34.65 1.91 33.95
N ALA A 806 -33.52 2.36 33.38
CA ALA A 806 -32.32 1.55 33.28
C ALA A 806 -31.73 1.26 34.68
N PRO A 807 -31.09 0.09 34.88
CA PRO A 807 -30.43 -0.20 36.14
C PRO A 807 -29.30 0.79 36.40
N PRO A 808 -29.13 1.29 37.63
CA PRO A 808 -28.13 2.32 37.94
C PRO A 808 -26.69 1.77 37.90
N ALA A 809 -26.53 0.45 37.94
CA ALA A 809 -25.27 -0.27 37.85
C ALA A 809 -25.51 -1.75 37.50
N ILE A 810 -24.49 -2.39 36.93
CA ILE A 810 -24.36 -3.83 36.75
C ILE A 810 -23.82 -4.47 38.04
N ASP A 811 -24.54 -5.47 38.56
CA ASP A 811 -24.12 -6.31 39.67
C ASP A 811 -23.35 -7.55 39.18
N LEU A 812 -22.10 -7.32 38.77
CA LEU A 812 -21.19 -8.40 38.40
C LEU A 812 -20.97 -9.36 39.59
N PRO A 813 -20.93 -10.69 39.37
CA PRO A 813 -20.62 -11.66 40.41
C PRO A 813 -19.12 -11.70 40.70
N LEU A 814 -18.60 -10.60 41.26
CA LEU A 814 -17.18 -10.42 41.61
C LEU A 814 -16.68 -11.51 42.56
N ASP A 815 -15.42 -11.89 42.44
CA ASP A 815 -14.77 -12.86 43.34
C ASP A 815 -14.49 -12.24 44.72
N ARG A 816 -14.31 -10.91 44.74
CA ARG A 816 -14.02 -10.13 45.95
C ARG A 816 -14.87 -8.85 45.97
N PRO A 817 -15.31 -8.36 47.16
CA PRO A 817 -16.09 -7.14 47.26
C PRO A 817 -15.28 -5.91 46.85
N ARG A 818 -15.94 -4.89 46.27
CA ARG A 818 -15.28 -3.65 45.86
C ARG A 818 -14.62 -2.95 47.07
N PRO A 819 -13.33 -2.63 47.02
CA PRO A 819 -12.66 -1.92 48.11
C PRO A 819 -13.17 -0.48 48.22
N ALA A 820 -13.23 0.05 49.44
CA ALA A 820 -13.61 1.45 49.68
C ALA A 820 -12.61 2.47 49.07
N ARG A 821 -11.37 2.05 48.79
CA ARG A 821 -10.31 2.86 48.18
C ARG A 821 -9.56 2.03 47.12
N PRO A 822 -10.06 1.98 45.88
CA PRO A 822 -9.48 1.13 44.82
C PRO A 822 -8.07 1.57 44.42
N ASP A 823 -7.11 0.66 44.33
CA ASP A 823 -5.74 0.92 43.84
C ASP A 823 -5.64 1.00 42.31
N PHE A 824 -6.70 0.63 41.60
CA PHE A 824 -6.84 0.66 40.13
C PHE A 824 -5.85 -0.23 39.37
N THR A 825 -5.22 -1.19 40.05
CA THR A 825 -4.37 -2.17 39.37
C THR A 825 -5.22 -3.16 38.57
N ALA A 826 -4.83 -3.39 37.32
CA ALA A 826 -5.51 -4.32 36.44
C ALA A 826 -4.59 -5.45 35.98
N ASP A 827 -5.21 -6.51 35.51
CA ASP A 827 -4.58 -7.57 34.73
C ASP A 827 -5.45 -7.79 33.47
N HIS A 828 -4.96 -8.59 32.53
CA HIS A 828 -5.65 -8.83 31.27
C HIS A 828 -5.55 -10.29 30.83
N VAL A 829 -6.57 -10.70 30.09
CA VAL A 829 -6.64 -11.99 29.38
C VAL A 829 -7.00 -11.72 27.92
N VAL A 830 -6.56 -12.58 27.02
CA VAL A 830 -6.68 -12.38 25.57
C VAL A 830 -7.26 -13.63 24.92
N VAL A 831 -8.17 -13.43 23.97
CA VAL A 831 -8.66 -14.45 23.04
C VAL A 831 -8.50 -13.92 21.63
N GLU A 832 -7.93 -14.73 20.75
CA GLU A 832 -7.79 -14.42 19.32
C GLU A 832 -8.67 -15.35 18.49
N LEU A 833 -9.49 -14.76 17.62
CA LEU A 833 -10.19 -15.51 16.59
C LEU A 833 -9.22 -15.83 15.45
N THR A 834 -9.30 -17.04 14.92
CA THR A 834 -8.58 -17.44 13.71
C THR A 834 -9.01 -16.62 12.50
N ALA A 835 -8.25 -16.66 11.41
CA ALA A 835 -8.61 -15.95 10.19
C ALA A 835 -9.93 -16.43 9.57
N ALA A 836 -10.22 -17.72 9.70
CA ALA A 836 -11.49 -18.30 9.22
C ALA A 836 -12.68 -17.81 10.05
N GLU A 837 -12.55 -17.79 11.38
CA GLU A 837 -13.58 -17.29 12.30
C GLU A 837 -13.80 -15.78 12.14
N THR A 838 -12.73 -15.00 12.07
CA THR A 838 -12.77 -13.55 11.81
C THR A 838 -13.47 -13.24 10.49
N SER A 839 -13.13 -13.98 9.43
CA SER A 839 -13.78 -13.83 8.12
C SER A 839 -15.26 -14.21 8.16
N ALA A 840 -15.64 -15.23 8.92
CA ALA A 840 -17.05 -15.61 9.10
C ALA A 840 -17.82 -14.52 9.85
N LEU A 841 -17.26 -14.01 10.95
CA LEU A 841 -17.85 -12.93 11.72
C LEU A 841 -18.02 -11.66 10.87
N LEU A 842 -17.01 -11.29 10.08
CA LEU A 842 -17.08 -10.15 9.16
C LEU A 842 -18.19 -10.32 8.11
N ARG A 843 -18.37 -11.52 7.55
CA ARG A 843 -19.46 -11.80 6.60
C ARG A 843 -20.82 -11.66 7.27
N THR A 844 -21.00 -12.24 8.45
CA THR A 844 -22.26 -12.18 9.21
C THR A 844 -22.59 -10.73 9.61
N ALA A 845 -21.62 -10.00 10.15
CA ALA A 845 -21.79 -8.60 10.51
C ALA A 845 -22.19 -7.75 9.29
N ARG A 846 -21.49 -7.89 8.15
CA ARG A 846 -21.82 -7.20 6.89
C ARG A 846 -23.22 -7.53 6.38
N ALA A 847 -23.61 -8.81 6.39
CA ALA A 847 -24.95 -9.22 5.97
C ALA A 847 -26.06 -8.57 6.82
N MET A 848 -25.74 -8.26 8.08
CA MET A 848 -26.65 -7.59 9.02
C MET A 848 -26.44 -6.07 9.13
N ARG A 849 -25.62 -5.47 8.25
CA ARG A 849 -25.24 -4.04 8.29
C ARG A 849 -24.64 -3.60 9.62
N ALA A 850 -23.98 -4.53 10.32
CA ALA A 850 -23.33 -4.32 11.61
C ALA A 850 -21.81 -4.41 11.49
N THR A 851 -21.10 -4.00 12.55
CA THR A 851 -19.63 -4.10 12.64
C THR A 851 -19.21 -5.25 13.54
N PRO A 852 -17.96 -5.74 13.45
CA PRO A 852 -17.41 -6.68 14.44
C PRO A 852 -17.52 -6.17 15.87
N PHE A 853 -17.34 -4.86 16.08
CA PHE A 853 -17.55 -4.22 17.38
C PHE A 853 -18.98 -4.42 17.92
N MET A 854 -20.00 -4.23 17.08
CA MET A 854 -21.40 -4.47 17.46
C MET A 854 -21.68 -5.96 17.72
N ALA A 855 -21.01 -6.86 17.00
CA ALA A 855 -21.08 -8.30 17.27
C ALA A 855 -20.45 -8.66 18.63
N VAL A 856 -19.33 -8.03 19.00
CA VAL A 856 -18.73 -8.15 20.33
C VAL A 856 -19.67 -7.61 21.41
N MET A 857 -20.34 -6.48 21.18
CA MET A 857 -21.36 -5.95 22.10
C MET A 857 -22.51 -6.95 22.32
N ALA A 858 -22.99 -7.59 21.24
CA ALA A 858 -24.03 -8.62 21.33
C ALA A 858 -23.54 -9.86 22.11
N ALA A 859 -22.33 -10.35 21.84
CA ALA A 859 -21.76 -11.49 22.56
C ALA A 859 -21.49 -11.17 24.04
N LEU A 860 -21.01 -9.95 24.34
CA LEU A 860 -20.84 -9.47 25.70
C LEU A 860 -22.19 -9.41 26.44
N HIS A 861 -23.26 -8.95 25.79
CA HIS A 861 -24.59 -8.93 26.38
C HIS A 861 -25.06 -10.32 26.80
N VAL A 862 -24.85 -11.33 25.96
CA VAL A 862 -25.17 -12.73 26.28
C VAL A 862 -24.46 -13.18 27.55
N VAL A 863 -23.14 -13.00 27.60
CA VAL A 863 -22.35 -13.46 28.74
C VAL A 863 -22.69 -12.68 30.00
N LEU A 864 -22.86 -11.36 29.91
CA LEU A 864 -23.25 -10.54 31.06
C LEU A 864 -24.63 -10.89 31.59
N ARG A 865 -25.61 -11.18 30.73
CA ARG A 865 -26.93 -11.65 31.16
C ARG A 865 -26.80 -12.93 31.97
N ASP A 866 -26.04 -13.89 31.46
CA ASP A 866 -25.98 -15.21 32.07
C ASP A 866 -25.25 -15.19 33.43
N VAL A 867 -24.24 -14.32 33.59
CA VAL A 867 -23.53 -14.18 34.88
C VAL A 867 -24.24 -13.26 35.88
N THR A 868 -25.06 -12.31 35.44
CA THR A 868 -25.76 -11.36 36.33
C THR A 868 -27.21 -11.75 36.61
N GLY A 869 -27.83 -12.57 35.75
CA GLY A 869 -29.24 -12.93 35.82
C GLY A 869 -30.20 -11.82 35.41
N THR A 870 -29.74 -10.76 34.71
CA THR A 870 -30.59 -9.67 34.20
C THR A 870 -30.46 -9.50 32.69
N ASP A 871 -31.59 -9.27 32.02
CA ASP A 871 -31.66 -9.02 30.58
C ASP A 871 -31.37 -7.56 30.20
N ASP A 872 -31.43 -6.64 31.16
CA ASP A 872 -31.26 -5.19 30.99
C ASP A 872 -29.96 -4.74 31.68
N LEU A 873 -29.05 -4.16 30.89
CA LEU A 873 -27.69 -3.81 31.27
C LEU A 873 -27.29 -2.48 30.63
N VAL A 874 -26.39 -1.72 31.25
CA VAL A 874 -25.80 -0.52 30.65
C VAL A 874 -24.29 -0.70 30.56
N VAL A 875 -23.77 -0.66 29.34
CA VAL A 875 -22.35 -0.84 29.02
C VAL A 875 -21.80 0.46 28.43
N GLY A 876 -20.61 0.86 28.87
CA GLY A 876 -19.94 2.03 28.32
C GLY A 876 -19.30 1.75 26.97
N ILE A 877 -19.30 2.73 26.08
CA ILE A 877 -18.41 2.75 24.90
C ILE A 877 -17.71 4.10 24.84
N ASP A 878 -16.53 4.15 24.21
CA ASP A 878 -15.83 5.41 23.97
C ASP A 878 -16.24 5.99 22.58
N SER A 879 -16.53 7.29 22.55
CA SER A 879 -16.54 8.08 21.31
C SER A 879 -15.28 8.94 21.25
N ILE A 880 -14.66 8.98 20.07
CA ILE A 880 -13.51 9.86 19.79
C ILE A 880 -13.92 11.33 19.89
N ASN A 881 -15.20 11.65 19.62
CA ASN A 881 -15.77 13.01 19.70
C ASN A 881 -14.93 14.06 18.94
N ARG A 882 -14.46 13.70 17.73
CA ARG A 882 -13.75 14.59 16.80
C ARG A 882 -14.61 15.00 15.61
N SER A 883 -15.93 15.01 15.81
CA SER A 883 -16.87 15.56 14.85
C SER A 883 -16.90 17.11 14.86
N TRP A 884 -15.89 17.75 15.45
CA TRP A 884 -15.70 19.21 15.50
C TRP A 884 -14.77 19.68 14.37
N PRO A 885 -15.08 20.79 13.68
CA PRO A 885 -14.26 21.30 12.59
C PRO A 885 -12.78 21.52 12.96
N GLY A 886 -11.87 20.87 12.23
CA GLY A 886 -10.43 21.04 12.40
C GLY A 886 -9.86 20.42 13.68
N SER A 887 -10.59 19.50 14.32
CA SER A 887 -10.14 18.82 15.54
C SER A 887 -9.23 17.61 15.26
N GLU A 888 -9.13 17.13 14.02
CA GLU A 888 -8.55 15.83 13.68
C GLU A 888 -7.03 15.78 13.86
N ASP A 889 -6.37 16.92 13.64
CA ASP A 889 -4.92 17.07 13.75
C ASP A 889 -4.48 17.72 15.08
N LEU A 890 -5.38 17.87 16.06
CA LEU A 890 -5.09 18.51 17.34
C LEU A 890 -4.76 17.48 18.44
N ILE A 891 -3.76 17.78 19.26
CA ILE A 891 -3.57 17.11 20.56
C ILE A 891 -4.47 17.81 21.57
N GLY A 892 -5.27 17.03 22.31
CA GLY A 892 -6.21 17.55 23.30
C GLY A 892 -7.14 16.47 23.83
N THR A 893 -8.00 16.85 24.77
CA THR A 893 -8.98 15.93 25.37
C THR A 893 -10.33 16.11 24.68
N PHE A 894 -10.67 15.17 23.80
CA PHE A 894 -11.96 15.17 23.08
C PHE A 894 -12.82 13.98 23.49
N VAL A 895 -12.20 12.82 23.76
CA VAL A 895 -12.90 11.56 24.05
C VAL A 895 -14.09 11.73 25.00
N ASN A 896 -15.23 11.16 24.60
CA ASN A 896 -16.44 11.12 25.39
C ASN A 896 -16.84 9.66 25.68
N GLN A 897 -17.63 9.45 26.74
CA GLN A 897 -18.10 8.13 27.16
C GLN A 897 -19.61 8.05 27.00
N LEU A 898 -20.10 7.00 26.35
CA LEU A 898 -21.51 6.83 26.04
C LEU A 898 -22.09 5.60 26.77
N PRO A 899 -23.14 5.76 27.58
CA PRO A 899 -23.81 4.67 28.29
C PRO A 899 -24.82 3.96 27.37
N VAL A 900 -24.43 2.85 26.75
CA VAL A 900 -25.29 2.07 25.86
C VAL A 900 -26.08 1.05 26.67
N ARG A 901 -27.40 1.24 26.74
CA ARG A 901 -28.32 0.26 27.35
C ARG A 901 -28.54 -0.91 26.40
N LEU A 902 -28.25 -2.13 26.83
CA LEU A 902 -28.49 -3.39 26.13
C LEU A 902 -29.63 -4.13 26.85
N ALA A 903 -30.75 -4.39 26.18
CA ALA A 903 -31.96 -4.93 26.81
C ALA A 903 -32.59 -6.04 25.96
N ALA A 904 -32.47 -7.31 26.34
CA ALA A 904 -32.84 -8.41 25.44
C ALA A 904 -34.33 -8.39 25.03
N PRO A 905 -34.71 -8.83 23.81
CA PRO A 905 -36.11 -8.99 23.42
C PRO A 905 -36.82 -10.07 24.27
N GLU A 906 -38.14 -9.93 24.50
CA GLU A 906 -38.94 -10.79 25.40
C GLU A 906 -38.99 -12.29 25.02
N ALA A 907 -38.55 -12.71 23.83
CA ALA A 907 -38.53 -14.10 23.37
C ALA A 907 -37.09 -14.54 23.03
N ALA A 908 -36.73 -15.78 23.38
CA ALA A 908 -35.39 -16.37 23.25
C ALA A 908 -34.65 -15.87 22.00
N PRO A 909 -33.75 -14.87 22.14
CA PRO A 909 -33.23 -14.17 20.99
C PRO A 909 -32.18 -15.03 20.29
N THR A 910 -32.18 -15.00 18.97
CA THR A 910 -31.07 -15.51 18.16
C THR A 910 -29.90 -14.55 18.24
N PHE A 911 -28.70 -14.98 17.87
CA PHE A 911 -27.54 -14.09 17.81
C PHE A 911 -27.80 -12.90 16.87
N GLY A 912 -28.44 -13.14 15.72
CA GLY A 912 -28.82 -12.08 14.78
C GLY A 912 -29.75 -11.03 15.39
N ALA A 913 -30.72 -11.44 16.22
CA ALA A 913 -31.61 -10.50 16.90
C ALA A 913 -30.86 -9.60 17.89
N LEU A 914 -29.91 -10.16 18.63
CA LEU A 914 -29.06 -9.40 19.55
C LEU A 914 -28.10 -8.46 18.81
N LEU A 915 -27.54 -8.91 17.68
CA LEU A 915 -26.67 -8.09 16.84
C LEU A 915 -27.40 -6.88 16.25
N GLU A 916 -28.60 -7.07 15.71
CA GLU A 916 -29.40 -5.96 15.19
C GLU A 916 -29.76 -4.96 16.30
N GLN A 917 -30.05 -5.45 17.51
CA GLN A 917 -30.29 -4.60 18.65
C GLN A 917 -29.05 -3.80 19.08
N ALA A 918 -27.91 -4.48 19.23
CA ALA A 918 -26.64 -3.83 19.57
C ALA A 918 -26.28 -2.78 18.52
N ARG A 919 -26.48 -3.08 17.22
CA ARG A 919 -26.30 -2.13 16.12
C ARG A 919 -27.16 -0.89 16.32
N ARG A 920 -28.47 -1.03 16.52
CA ARG A 920 -29.40 0.10 16.72
C ARG A 920 -29.00 0.97 17.92
N GLN A 921 -28.61 0.34 19.03
CA GLN A 921 -28.24 1.05 20.27
C GLN A 921 -26.90 1.77 20.13
N CYS A 922 -25.90 1.14 19.52
CA CYS A 922 -24.62 1.79 19.22
C CYS A 922 -24.78 2.96 18.24
N VAL A 923 -25.55 2.80 17.16
CA VAL A 923 -25.78 3.88 16.18
C VAL A 923 -26.48 5.07 16.85
N GLY A 924 -27.56 4.83 17.60
CA GLY A 924 -28.25 5.91 18.31
C GLY A 924 -27.35 6.63 19.33
N ALA A 925 -26.47 5.89 20.01
CA ALA A 925 -25.47 6.47 20.90
C ALA A 925 -24.49 7.38 20.14
N TYR A 926 -23.93 6.92 19.01
CA TYR A 926 -23.01 7.71 18.19
C TYR A 926 -23.67 8.94 17.56
N GLU A 927 -24.96 8.88 17.23
CA GLU A 927 -25.75 10.02 16.74
C GLU A 927 -25.90 11.14 17.78
N ASN A 928 -25.75 10.82 19.07
CA ASN A 928 -25.94 11.75 20.19
C ASN A 928 -24.66 11.87 21.04
N ASP A 929 -23.49 11.62 20.43
CA ASP A 929 -22.20 11.49 21.13
C ASP A 929 -21.57 12.82 21.58
N ARG A 930 -22.10 13.95 21.10
CA ARG A 930 -21.61 15.29 21.43
C ARG A 930 -21.96 15.71 22.86
N LEU A 931 -22.98 15.11 23.49
CA LEU A 931 -23.35 15.46 24.85
C LEU A 931 -22.35 14.85 25.85
N PRO A 932 -21.61 15.65 26.65
CA PRO A 932 -20.59 15.12 27.54
C PRO A 932 -21.16 14.16 28.57
N PHE A 933 -20.44 13.07 28.88
CA PHE A 933 -20.89 12.03 29.80
C PHE A 933 -21.42 12.56 31.15
N HIS A 934 -20.75 13.54 31.75
CA HIS A 934 -21.18 14.08 33.04
C HIS A 934 -22.51 14.87 32.95
N LYS A 935 -22.86 15.40 31.78
CA LYS A 935 -24.17 16.02 31.51
C LYS A 935 -25.25 14.94 31.36
N ILE A 936 -24.94 13.83 30.70
CA ILE A 936 -25.82 12.65 30.65
C ILE A 936 -26.13 12.16 32.07
N VAL A 937 -25.10 11.98 32.90
CA VAL A 937 -25.26 11.57 34.30
C VAL A 937 -26.10 12.57 35.09
N ALA A 938 -25.91 13.89 34.87
CA ALA A 938 -26.69 14.91 35.55
C ALA A 938 -28.17 14.92 35.14
N ALA A 939 -28.47 14.70 33.86
CA ALA A 939 -29.83 14.64 33.32
C ALA A 939 -30.59 13.39 33.78
N VAL A 940 -29.95 12.22 33.69
CA VAL A 940 -30.52 10.94 34.14
C VAL A 940 -30.63 10.86 35.67
N ASN A 941 -29.70 11.53 36.38
CA ASN A 941 -29.64 11.61 37.83
C ASN A 941 -29.75 10.24 38.55
N PRO A 942 -28.90 9.25 38.21
CA PRO A 942 -28.96 7.93 38.83
C PRO A 942 -28.56 7.98 40.33
N PRO A 943 -29.06 7.06 41.17
CA PRO A 943 -28.62 6.91 42.55
C PRO A 943 -27.10 6.80 42.65
N ARG A 944 -26.47 7.66 43.46
CA ARG A 944 -25.02 7.60 43.68
C ARG A 944 -24.66 6.38 44.52
N GLN A 945 -23.80 5.52 43.99
CA GLN A 945 -23.28 4.34 44.68
C GLN A 945 -21.77 4.48 44.90
N ALA A 946 -21.34 4.38 46.16
CA ALA A 946 -19.92 4.50 46.48
C ALA A 946 -19.11 3.37 45.84
N GLY A 947 -17.97 3.71 45.24
CA GLY A 947 -17.07 2.73 44.60
C GLY A 947 -17.56 2.19 43.26
N ARG A 948 -18.62 2.78 42.67
CA ARG A 948 -19.06 2.46 41.30
C ARG A 948 -18.97 3.67 40.40
N PHE A 949 -18.50 3.42 39.19
CA PHE A 949 -18.57 4.38 38.12
C PHE A 949 -20.05 4.63 37.74
N PRO A 950 -20.49 5.87 37.48
CA PRO A 950 -21.89 6.16 37.18
C PRO A 950 -22.38 5.42 35.92
N LEU A 951 -23.62 4.94 35.93
CA LEU A 951 -24.33 4.29 34.81
C LEU A 951 -23.79 2.92 34.35
N PHE A 952 -22.48 2.66 34.33
CA PHE A 952 -21.91 1.39 33.87
C PHE A 952 -20.63 0.99 34.61
N GLN A 953 -20.31 -0.31 34.63
CA GLN A 953 -19.09 -0.88 35.24
C GLN A 953 -18.26 -1.69 34.25
N VAL A 954 -18.81 -1.93 33.06
CA VAL A 954 -18.17 -2.60 31.94
C VAL A 954 -18.11 -1.61 30.79
N LYS A 955 -16.98 -1.55 30.10
CA LYS A 955 -16.81 -0.73 28.89
C LYS A 955 -16.22 -1.56 27.76
N VAL A 956 -16.60 -1.26 26.52
CA VAL A 956 -15.97 -1.83 25.31
C VAL A 956 -15.28 -0.72 24.54
N THR A 957 -14.03 -0.96 24.11
CA THR A 957 -13.27 -0.02 23.29
C THR A 957 -12.81 -0.68 21.98
N HIS A 958 -12.63 0.12 20.94
CA HIS A 958 -12.10 -0.33 19.64
C HIS A 958 -10.76 0.36 19.38
N GLN A 959 -9.69 -0.42 19.19
CA GLN A 959 -8.32 0.07 19.01
C GLN A 959 -7.78 -0.34 17.63
N SER A 960 -7.87 0.52 16.63
CA SER A 960 -7.28 0.24 15.30
C SER A 960 -6.24 1.24 14.78
N ALA A 961 -6.30 2.53 15.14
CA ALA A 961 -5.48 3.55 14.46
C ALA A 961 -4.06 3.80 15.02
N TRP A 962 -3.72 3.34 16.24
CA TRP A 962 -2.47 3.75 16.90
C TRP A 962 -1.38 2.67 17.01
N ARG A 963 -1.63 1.43 16.59
CA ARG A 963 -0.65 0.32 16.64
C ARG A 963 0.27 0.20 15.42
N THR A 964 0.07 1.02 14.38
CA THR A 964 0.90 1.01 13.16
C THR A 964 2.18 1.85 13.32
N GLY A 965 3.32 1.25 12.97
CA GLY A 965 4.62 1.93 12.95
C GLY A 965 4.71 2.99 11.83
N VAL A 966 5.58 3.97 12.01
CA VAL A 966 5.92 4.99 11.01
C VAL A 966 7.38 4.82 10.65
N ALA A 967 7.66 4.36 9.43
CA ALA A 967 9.02 4.23 8.91
C ALA A 967 9.43 5.47 8.13
N LEU A 968 10.55 6.07 8.51
CA LEU A 968 11.19 7.18 7.82
C LEU A 968 12.61 6.80 7.41
N PRO A 969 13.25 7.55 6.49
CA PRO A 969 14.62 7.26 6.05
C PRO A 969 15.63 7.14 7.20
N ALA A 970 15.47 7.94 8.27
CA ALA A 970 16.42 8.00 9.38
C ALA A 970 16.05 7.11 10.59
N ILE A 971 14.76 6.99 10.94
CA ILE A 971 14.29 6.16 12.06
C ILE A 971 12.95 5.49 11.74
N GLU A 972 12.73 4.32 12.32
CA GLU A 972 11.41 3.69 12.42
C GLU A 972 10.83 3.94 13.82
N VAL A 973 9.59 4.45 13.89
CA VAL A 973 8.88 4.69 15.16
C VAL A 973 7.73 3.69 15.29
N VAL A 974 7.89 2.69 16.17
CA VAL A 974 6.93 1.60 16.38
C VAL A 974 6.35 1.66 17.79
N PRO A 975 5.04 1.46 18.00
CA PRO A 975 4.49 1.30 19.35
C PRO A 975 5.14 0.13 20.10
N SER A 976 5.40 0.31 21.39
CA SER A 976 5.90 -0.77 22.27
C SER A 976 4.73 -1.58 22.82
N GLU A 977 4.86 -2.91 22.90
CA GLU A 977 3.85 -3.82 23.49
C GLU A 977 3.78 -3.74 25.02
N ILE A 978 4.57 -2.88 25.62
CA ILE A 978 4.81 -2.86 27.06
C ILE A 978 3.95 -1.74 27.64
N SER A 979 2.79 -2.13 28.19
CA SER A 979 2.03 -1.33 29.14
C SER A 979 1.44 -2.26 30.19
N GLU A 980 1.53 -1.90 31.46
CA GLU A 980 0.62 -2.48 32.44
C GLU A 980 -0.79 -1.92 32.17
N PRO A 981 -1.83 -2.77 32.12
CA PRO A 981 -3.18 -2.29 31.97
C PRO A 981 -3.60 -1.55 33.26
N VAL A 982 -4.29 -0.43 33.10
CA VAL A 982 -4.93 0.32 34.20
C VAL A 982 -6.37 0.57 33.78
N THR A 983 -7.31 0.38 34.71
CA THR A 983 -8.72 0.73 34.47
C THR A 983 -9.38 1.19 35.76
N ASP A 984 -10.23 2.22 35.65
CA ASP A 984 -11.08 2.71 36.73
C ASP A 984 -12.45 2.01 36.79
N LEU A 985 -12.72 1.13 35.83
CA LEU A 985 -13.91 0.29 35.73
C LEU A 985 -13.64 -1.13 36.26
N ASP A 986 -14.69 -1.91 36.50
CA ASP A 986 -14.51 -3.30 36.91
C ASP A 986 -13.96 -4.14 35.75
N LEU A 987 -14.46 -3.90 34.53
CA LEU A 987 -14.04 -4.56 33.29
C LEU A 987 -13.93 -3.56 32.13
N MET A 988 -12.94 -3.75 31.27
CA MET A 988 -12.82 -3.10 29.96
C MET A 988 -12.46 -4.15 28.91
N LEU A 989 -13.26 -4.25 27.85
CA LEU A 989 -13.02 -5.15 26.73
C LEU A 989 -12.49 -4.36 25.54
N ASP A 990 -11.24 -4.60 25.18
CA ASP A 990 -10.58 -3.99 24.05
C ASP A 990 -10.67 -4.91 22.82
N VAL A 991 -11.17 -4.35 21.72
CA VAL A 991 -11.33 -5.04 20.43
C VAL A 991 -10.33 -4.47 19.43
N SER A 992 -9.54 -5.33 18.79
CA SER A 992 -8.53 -4.94 17.80
C SER A 992 -8.42 -5.95 16.65
N GLY A 993 -7.97 -5.50 15.47
CA GLY A 993 -7.81 -6.32 14.25
C GLY A 993 -8.98 -6.20 13.27
N GLU A 994 -8.68 -6.02 11.97
CA GLU A 994 -9.69 -5.60 10.98
C GLU A 994 -9.77 -6.50 9.72
N SER A 995 -8.82 -7.42 9.47
CA SER A 995 -8.80 -8.16 8.18
C SER A 995 -8.23 -9.58 8.20
N ASP A 996 -7.38 -9.94 9.15
CA ASP A 996 -6.74 -11.26 9.23
C ASP A 996 -7.05 -12.01 10.53
N ARG A 997 -7.09 -11.34 11.69
CA ARG A 997 -7.47 -11.92 13.00
C ARG A 997 -8.09 -10.86 13.92
N LEU A 998 -9.24 -11.15 14.52
CA LEU A 998 -9.84 -10.32 15.56
C LEU A 998 -9.29 -10.74 16.94
N ARG A 999 -8.70 -9.79 17.66
CA ARG A 999 -8.15 -9.97 19.01
C ARG A 999 -9.04 -9.26 20.03
N LEU A 1000 -9.48 -10.00 21.04
CA LEU A 1000 -10.27 -9.53 22.17
C LEU A 1000 -9.40 -9.57 23.42
N GLU A 1001 -9.29 -8.45 24.11
CA GLU A 1001 -8.50 -8.31 25.34
C GLU A 1001 -9.39 -7.80 26.47
N LEU A 1002 -9.61 -8.63 27.50
CA LEU A 1002 -10.40 -8.25 28.67
C LEU A 1002 -9.46 -7.79 29.77
N VAL A 1003 -9.45 -6.49 30.02
CA VAL A 1003 -8.76 -5.84 31.13
C VAL A 1003 -9.71 -5.80 32.33
N TYR A 1004 -9.26 -6.30 33.49
CA TYR A 1004 -10.08 -6.37 34.71
C TYR A 1004 -9.30 -5.93 35.94
N ARG A 1005 -10.01 -5.37 36.92
CA ARG A 1005 -9.39 -4.97 38.19
C ARG A 1005 -9.02 -6.19 39.02
N ARG A 1006 -7.73 -6.32 39.34
CA ARG A 1006 -7.22 -7.41 40.19
C ARG A 1006 -7.82 -7.43 41.58
N GLU A 1007 -8.30 -6.28 42.07
CA GLU A 1007 -8.92 -6.17 43.40
C GLU A 1007 -10.28 -6.85 43.52
N VAL A 1008 -10.99 -7.07 42.40
CA VAL A 1008 -12.38 -7.56 42.41
C VAL A 1008 -12.58 -8.89 41.68
N LEU A 1009 -11.68 -9.26 40.76
CA LEU A 1009 -11.82 -10.46 39.92
C LEU A 1009 -10.50 -11.27 39.89
N ASP A 1010 -10.62 -12.59 39.85
CA ASP A 1010 -9.53 -13.53 39.61
C ASP A 1010 -9.31 -13.75 38.10
N ARG A 1011 -8.10 -14.16 37.71
CA ARG A 1011 -7.73 -14.38 36.30
C ARG A 1011 -8.55 -15.48 35.65
N GLU A 1012 -8.82 -16.53 36.40
CA GLU A 1012 -9.60 -17.69 35.97
C GLU A 1012 -11.04 -17.28 35.61
N THR A 1013 -11.67 -16.45 36.43
CA THR A 1013 -13.02 -15.91 36.19
C THR A 1013 -13.03 -15.02 34.95
N ALA A 1014 -12.06 -14.11 34.81
CA ALA A 1014 -11.94 -13.24 33.65
C ALA A 1014 -11.72 -14.04 32.36
N ALA A 1015 -10.85 -15.05 32.38
CA ALA A 1015 -10.58 -15.93 31.24
C ALA A 1015 -11.83 -16.71 30.82
N ALA A 1016 -12.59 -17.24 31.79
CA ALA A 1016 -13.83 -17.95 31.51
C ALA A 1016 -14.87 -17.06 30.82
N TRP A 1017 -15.02 -15.81 31.26
CA TRP A 1017 -15.94 -14.86 30.62
C TRP A 1017 -15.49 -14.47 29.21
N LEU A 1018 -14.19 -14.22 29.02
CA LEU A 1018 -13.66 -13.87 27.70
C LEU A 1018 -13.76 -15.05 26.70
N GLU A 1019 -13.49 -16.27 27.14
CA GLU A 1019 -13.66 -17.46 26.28
C GLU A 1019 -15.13 -17.67 25.91
N ALA A 1020 -16.06 -17.49 26.86
CA ALA A 1020 -17.49 -17.54 26.59
C ALA A 1020 -17.94 -16.48 25.56
N ILE A 1021 -17.38 -15.26 25.61
CA ILE A 1021 -17.62 -14.23 24.58
C ILE A 1021 -17.11 -14.74 23.23
N GLY A 1022 -15.92 -15.33 23.19
CA GLY A 1022 -15.34 -15.95 21.99
C GLY A 1022 -16.21 -17.07 21.42
N GLU A 1023 -16.75 -17.95 22.26
CA GLU A 1023 -17.65 -19.03 21.86
C GLU A 1023 -18.97 -18.51 21.27
N VAL A 1024 -19.59 -17.51 21.89
CA VAL A 1024 -20.80 -16.87 21.36
C VAL A 1024 -20.54 -16.25 20.00
N LEU A 1025 -19.40 -15.59 19.80
CA LEU A 1025 -19.01 -15.03 18.51
C LEU A 1025 -18.80 -16.12 17.45
N ARG A 1026 -18.12 -17.22 17.79
CA ARG A 1026 -17.91 -18.35 16.87
C ARG A 1026 -19.25 -19.00 16.46
N ALA A 1027 -20.15 -19.20 17.41
CA ALA A 1027 -21.47 -19.76 17.15
C ALA A 1027 -22.32 -18.83 16.27
N GLY A 1028 -22.40 -17.54 16.62
CA GLY A 1028 -23.13 -16.53 15.87
C GLY A 1028 -22.58 -16.25 14.48
N ALA A 1029 -21.25 -16.36 14.30
CA ALA A 1029 -20.60 -16.25 13.00
C ALA A 1029 -20.91 -17.45 12.08
N ALA A 1030 -21.12 -18.64 12.64
CA ALA A 1030 -21.46 -19.85 11.88
C ALA A 1030 -22.93 -19.86 11.46
N ASP A 1031 -23.83 -19.46 12.35
CA ASP A 1031 -25.28 -19.40 12.10
C ASP A 1031 -25.93 -18.26 12.91
N PRO A 1032 -26.34 -17.14 12.27
CA PRO A 1032 -26.98 -16.03 12.99
C PRO A 1032 -28.38 -16.35 13.52
N ASP A 1033 -29.02 -17.40 13.01
CA ASP A 1033 -30.35 -17.86 13.44
C ASP A 1033 -30.26 -18.86 14.60
N VAL A 1034 -29.06 -19.21 15.05
CA VAL A 1034 -28.89 -20.08 16.21
C VAL A 1034 -29.45 -19.42 17.46
N ALA A 1035 -30.21 -20.19 18.24
CA ALA A 1035 -30.55 -19.81 19.59
C ALA A 1035 -29.25 -19.63 20.36
N VAL A 1036 -29.12 -18.50 21.05
CA VAL A 1036 -27.91 -18.14 21.78
C VAL A 1036 -27.55 -19.29 22.74
N PRO A 1037 -26.35 -19.89 22.63
CA PRO A 1037 -25.92 -20.91 23.58
C PRO A 1037 -25.87 -20.29 24.98
N PRO A 1038 -26.24 -21.03 26.05
CA PRO A 1038 -26.03 -20.53 27.41
C PRO A 1038 -24.53 -20.22 27.55
N GLY A 1039 -24.21 -18.96 27.82
CA GLY A 1039 -22.89 -18.52 28.24
C GLY A 1039 -22.45 -19.35 29.43
N ALA A 1040 -21.15 -19.65 29.50
CA ALA A 1040 -20.57 -20.60 30.45
C ALA A 1040 -21.23 -20.51 31.84
N GLN A 1041 -22.03 -21.52 32.19
CA GLN A 1041 -22.40 -21.75 33.59
C GLN A 1041 -21.10 -22.09 34.30
N THR A 1042 -20.48 -21.09 34.92
CA THR A 1042 -19.46 -21.35 35.92
C THR A 1042 -20.21 -21.95 37.11
N ASP A 1043 -20.15 -23.28 37.24
CA ASP A 1043 -20.51 -23.96 38.49
C ASP A 1043 -19.75 -23.26 39.61
N ARG A 1044 -20.46 -22.47 40.42
CA ARG A 1044 -20.00 -21.98 41.72
C ARG A 1044 -20.51 -22.90 42.82
#